data_AF-P0DV45-F1
#
_entry.id   AF-P0DV45-F1
#
_cell.length_a   1.000
_cell.length_b   1.000
_cell.length_c   1.000
_cell.angle_alpha   90.00
_cell.angle_beta   90.00
_cell.angle_gamma   90.00
#
_symmetry.space_group_name_H-M   'P 1'
#
loop_
_entity.id
_entity.type
_entity.pdbx_description
1 polymer ?
#
loop_
_entity_poly.entity_id
_entity_poly.type
_entity_poly.pdbx_seq_one_letter_code
_entity_poly.pdbx_strand_id
1 'polypeptide(L)'
;MLNKSAALVPVVLAFLFLFLCFQCLYADIRCLTGKDGAVHLEMEAKPLTIEPRPGVFFDAWGYCLKGDVPTVPGPVIKVREGTKVKILFRNKLTVPASIHPHGVKYTTANVGVNIAGNPASIVAPGDSRIFEWDTAGTPGTWFYHSYVFERGGEEGLSRGLWGALIVEPVGGDPNPPDKEFVVFMHAFNVNGQEYYAFNNKSGDIELMRGDSSAFPGETWKAKMGDKVRFHLINITEEAHTFHTHGHRWLDKSCDKLIDTIGLNPFDSYVLDFVAGEGVGKGNWAFHCQSQEHMMNGMFGIFMVEEGKRVNAVIASCDEGRKTLSAPGQDRQPPTLEGFSGAYMYPEITEKNMYESFAGLEKGDGIWGDYYSPIPLYTYFNPSRHYVPPESDAYTNLLVKYRPDQCVECHEETTPGIVAEWKMSNHANPKKNPHVSAETQEIEALIGKELNNWRPGTKDGVYCSYCHGSDHEKLFMPTVDNSCGACHPKQAAEFIKGRDHGRPNHPQSWEGNVSTPWYAEYYRRGEGYSMVGCDQCHQNMSSCDDCHSRHRFSAAEARRPEACSICHMGPDHPDWESYSRSKWGVIYETTKERWNWDKNLAEVIPGEDYLAPTCQYCHMYVGNNKWEMNVETKGIWRMGVIPPKEVEFKSGLKDFPYGIKIPPMDKKLEIYSAESQEKRRKWVELCSKCHSSRFAGMWLDSLDQYMFESWRRIDEAQLIIEKLFSENAIEPPPEKRPPFPLSDLIIKVLGAEKLGAEMYRLFKQTNGHLPVIGPILGAYSIFTQNEGNPGGIEREYAEMWFWSHLQGYKGAAHAQPDISWWWGTAQGVGNLTRIRDEAEKLRRLKSGSSSGF
;
A
#
# COMPACT_ATOMS: atom_id res chain seq x y z
N MET A 1 61.32 41.72 11.34
CA MET A 1 61.17 41.27 9.94
C MET A 1 59.69 40.98 9.72
N LEU A 2 59.15 41.59 8.66
CA LEU A 2 57.73 41.73 8.26
C LEU A 2 57.06 40.35 8.02
N ASN A 3 55.75 40.07 8.09
CA ASN A 3 54.47 40.80 8.12
C ASN A 3 53.41 39.75 8.58
N LYS A 4 52.60 39.99 9.63
CA LYS A 4 51.21 40.50 9.63
C LYS A 4 50.10 39.58 9.11
N SER A 5 49.21 39.28 10.06
CA SER A 5 47.78 39.02 9.93
C SER A 5 47.08 39.96 8.93
N ALA A 6 46.18 39.42 8.11
CA ALA A 6 45.18 40.18 7.37
C ALA A 6 43.95 39.30 7.12
N ALA A 7 42.83 39.70 7.72
CA ALA A 7 41.51 39.50 7.13
C ALA A 7 41.48 40.26 5.80
N LEU A 8 41.00 39.64 4.72
CA LEU A 8 40.52 40.32 3.51
C LEU A 8 39.80 39.31 2.59
N VAL A 9 38.52 39.60 2.37
CA VAL A 9 37.63 39.12 1.31
C VAL A 9 38.34 39.10 -0.04
N PRO A 10 38.03 38.12 -0.93
CA PRO A 10 38.05 38.41 -2.35
C PRO A 10 36.75 38.02 -3.07
N VAL A 11 36.15 39.05 -3.66
CA VAL A 11 35.68 39.08 -5.05
C VAL A 11 34.51 38.15 -5.40
N VAL A 12 33.30 38.66 -5.13
CA VAL A 12 32.10 38.39 -5.92
C VAL A 12 32.01 39.51 -6.96
N LEU A 13 32.49 39.25 -8.18
CA LEU A 13 32.36 40.19 -9.30
C LEU A 13 32.08 39.40 -10.59
N ALA A 14 30.83 39.55 -11.03
CA ALA A 14 30.38 39.60 -12.41
C ALA A 14 30.87 38.51 -13.38
N PHE A 15 30.09 37.42 -13.47
CA PHE A 15 29.84 36.73 -14.74
C PHE A 15 28.36 36.88 -15.10
N LEU A 16 28.04 38.07 -15.61
CA LEU A 16 26.89 38.32 -16.48
C LEU A 16 27.33 37.92 -17.90
N PHE A 17 27.17 36.65 -18.26
CA PHE A 17 27.22 36.18 -19.64
C PHE A 17 26.11 35.16 -19.84
N LEU A 18 25.05 35.62 -20.50
CA LEU A 18 24.13 34.87 -21.34
C LEU A 18 24.47 33.38 -21.52
N PHE A 19 23.70 32.50 -20.89
CA PHE A 19 23.27 31.27 -21.54
C PHE A 19 21.76 31.14 -21.36
N LEU A 20 21.06 31.62 -22.39
CA LEU A 20 19.72 31.19 -22.74
C LEU A 20 19.69 29.66 -22.77
N CYS A 21 19.19 29.03 -21.71
CA CYS A 21 18.51 27.74 -21.79
C CYS A 21 17.23 27.83 -20.95
N PHE A 22 16.38 28.78 -21.30
CA PHE A 22 14.94 28.59 -21.19
C PHE A 22 14.59 27.47 -22.19
N GLN A 23 14.59 26.21 -21.77
CA GLN A 23 13.72 25.25 -22.43
C GLN A 23 12.46 25.14 -21.59
N CYS A 24 11.51 25.97 -22.01
CA CYS A 24 10.21 26.17 -21.44
C CYS A 24 9.50 24.86 -21.13
N LEU A 25 9.11 24.68 -19.87
CA LEU A 25 8.03 23.81 -19.39
C LEU A 25 6.63 24.27 -19.88
N TYR A 26 6.57 24.83 -21.09
CA TYR A 26 5.41 25.32 -21.82
C TYR A 26 5.67 25.03 -23.31
N ALA A 27 5.64 23.77 -23.74
CA ALA A 27 5.94 23.42 -25.13
C ALA A 27 4.64 23.38 -25.96
N ASP A 28 4.39 24.41 -26.76
CA ASP A 28 3.44 24.31 -27.88
C ASP A 28 4.04 23.39 -28.95
N ILE A 29 3.44 22.23 -29.18
CA ILE A 29 3.84 21.33 -30.27
C ILE A 29 3.40 21.97 -31.59
N ARG A 30 4.36 22.52 -32.33
CA ARG A 30 4.09 23.25 -33.56
C ARG A 30 3.75 22.31 -34.70
N CYS A 31 2.60 22.51 -35.34
CA CYS A 31 2.30 21.89 -36.63
C CYS A 31 3.22 22.45 -37.72
N LEU A 32 4.04 21.58 -38.31
CA LEU A 32 4.97 21.89 -39.38
C LEU A 32 4.21 22.16 -40.68
N THR A 33 4.62 23.21 -41.39
CA THR A 33 4.11 23.57 -42.71
C THR A 33 5.26 23.61 -43.71
N GLY A 34 5.08 22.90 -44.81
CA GLY A 34 6.07 22.78 -45.88
C GLY A 34 5.64 23.49 -47.16
N LYS A 35 6.56 23.61 -48.13
CA LYS A 35 6.22 24.10 -49.48
C LYS A 35 5.59 22.96 -50.29
N ASP A 36 4.63 23.30 -51.14
CA ASP A 36 4.00 22.37 -52.11
C ASP A 36 3.42 21.09 -51.49
N GLY A 37 2.91 21.18 -50.24
CA GLY A 37 2.35 20.04 -49.53
C GLY A 37 3.39 19.05 -48.98
N ALA A 38 4.68 19.41 -49.00
CA ALA A 38 5.77 18.56 -48.53
C ALA A 38 6.61 19.23 -47.42
N VAL A 39 6.78 18.52 -46.30
CA VAL A 39 7.69 18.90 -45.20
C VAL A 39 9.01 18.16 -45.37
N HIS A 40 10.11 18.91 -45.39
CA HIS A 40 11.47 18.38 -45.52
C HIS A 40 12.20 18.49 -44.18
N LEU A 41 12.73 17.39 -43.67
CA LEU A 41 13.48 17.31 -42.41
C LEU A 41 14.87 16.73 -42.67
N GLU A 42 15.88 17.30 -42.02
CA GLU A 42 17.20 16.66 -41.89
C GLU A 42 17.32 16.13 -40.45
N MET A 43 17.35 14.81 -40.29
CA MET A 43 17.40 14.15 -38.98
C MET A 43 18.70 13.34 -38.83
N GLU A 44 19.23 13.28 -37.62
CA GLU A 44 20.43 12.53 -37.29
C GLU A 44 20.17 11.59 -36.10
N ALA A 45 20.75 10.40 -36.11
CA ALA A 45 20.86 9.54 -34.91
C ALA A 45 22.27 9.67 -34.33
N LYS A 46 22.38 9.97 -33.03
CA LYS A 46 23.66 10.21 -32.33
C LYS A 46 23.67 9.56 -30.94
N PRO A 47 24.85 9.21 -30.41
CA PRO A 47 24.97 8.82 -29.02
C PRO A 47 24.76 10.03 -28.10
N LEU A 48 24.20 9.79 -26.92
CA LEU A 48 24.10 10.75 -25.83
C LEU A 48 24.14 10.03 -24.49
N THR A 49 24.47 10.75 -23.42
CA THR A 49 24.26 10.25 -22.06
C THR A 49 23.02 10.94 -21.51
N ILE A 50 22.08 10.14 -21.00
CA ILE A 50 20.93 10.65 -20.23
C ILE A 50 21.12 10.32 -18.76
N GLU A 51 20.46 11.09 -17.91
CA GLU A 51 20.37 10.84 -16.47
C GLU A 51 18.88 10.58 -16.13
N PRO A 52 18.41 9.32 -16.20
CA PRO A 52 17.01 8.99 -15.93
C PRO A 52 16.58 9.37 -14.52
N ARG A 53 17.48 9.22 -13.55
CA ARG A 53 17.33 9.71 -12.19
C ARG A 53 18.69 10.17 -11.64
N PRO A 54 18.73 11.04 -10.61
CA PRO A 54 19.96 11.57 -10.04
C PRO A 54 21.00 10.47 -9.77
N GLY A 55 22.19 10.61 -10.38
CA GLY A 55 23.31 9.69 -10.22
C GLY A 55 23.23 8.39 -11.01
N VAL A 56 22.14 8.14 -11.76
CA VAL A 56 22.03 7.01 -12.68
C VAL A 56 22.21 7.54 -14.09
N PHE A 57 23.28 7.11 -14.75
CA PHE A 57 23.59 7.51 -16.12
C PHE A 57 23.37 6.34 -17.07
N PHE A 58 22.80 6.64 -18.24
CA PHE A 58 22.54 5.65 -19.28
C PHE A 58 23.08 6.15 -20.63
N ASP A 59 23.84 5.29 -21.31
CA ASP A 59 24.38 5.53 -22.63
C ASP A 59 23.29 5.28 -23.70
N ALA A 60 22.51 6.32 -23.97
CA ALA A 60 21.41 6.32 -24.90
C ALA A 60 21.86 6.61 -26.35
N TRP A 61 20.94 6.34 -27.28
CA TRP A 61 20.98 6.82 -28.66
C TRP A 61 19.71 7.63 -28.92
N GLY A 62 19.88 8.85 -29.44
CA GLY A 62 18.78 9.78 -29.63
C GLY A 62 18.70 10.31 -31.05
N TYR A 63 17.49 10.67 -31.48
CA TYR A 63 17.29 11.43 -32.70
C TYR A 63 17.39 12.93 -32.42
N CYS A 64 17.81 13.70 -33.42
CA CYS A 64 17.71 15.16 -33.43
C CYS A 64 17.48 15.69 -34.85
N LEU A 65 17.03 16.93 -34.96
CA LEU A 65 17.18 17.69 -36.20
C LEU A 65 18.65 18.08 -36.39
N LYS A 66 19.06 18.28 -37.63
CA LYS A 66 20.41 18.73 -37.95
C LYS A 66 20.71 20.06 -37.27
N GLY A 67 21.81 20.09 -36.54
CA GLY A 67 22.26 21.25 -35.76
C GLY A 67 21.85 21.20 -34.29
N ASP A 68 20.89 20.34 -33.93
CA ASP A 68 20.42 20.20 -32.55
C ASP A 68 21.18 19.10 -31.80
N VAL A 69 21.01 19.12 -30.47
CA VAL A 69 21.44 18.06 -29.55
C VAL A 69 20.49 16.87 -29.65
N PRO A 70 20.98 15.61 -29.65
CA PRO A 70 20.14 14.41 -29.57
C PRO A 70 19.29 14.42 -28.30
N THR A 71 18.06 13.93 -28.43
CA THR A 71 17.12 13.77 -27.31
C THR A 71 16.48 12.39 -27.32
N VAL A 72 15.99 11.98 -26.15
CA VAL A 72 15.10 10.83 -25.96
C VAL A 72 13.89 11.37 -25.20
N PRO A 73 12.66 11.34 -25.75
CA PRO A 73 12.31 10.98 -27.12
C PRO A 73 12.96 11.87 -28.18
N GLY A 74 12.95 11.41 -29.43
CA GLY A 74 13.29 12.22 -30.59
C GLY A 74 12.27 13.32 -30.92
N PRO A 75 12.56 14.19 -31.90
CA PRO A 75 11.71 15.33 -32.28
C PRO A 75 10.26 14.95 -32.60
N VAL A 76 9.28 15.70 -32.10
CA VAL A 76 7.88 15.50 -32.48
C VAL A 76 7.64 16.00 -33.89
N ILE A 77 7.13 15.14 -34.77
CA ILE A 77 6.73 15.49 -36.14
C ILE A 77 5.22 15.69 -36.14
N LYS A 78 4.75 16.94 -36.02
CA LYS A 78 3.32 17.28 -36.13
C LYS A 78 3.02 17.88 -37.50
N VAL A 79 2.11 17.31 -38.27
CA VAL A 79 1.73 17.75 -39.62
C VAL A 79 0.22 17.65 -39.84
N ARG A 80 -0.29 18.30 -40.89
CA ARG A 80 -1.68 18.08 -41.35
C ARG A 80 -1.77 16.87 -42.27
N GLU A 81 -2.89 16.17 -42.20
CA GLU A 81 -3.27 15.09 -43.09
C GLU A 81 -3.10 15.50 -44.56
N GLY A 82 -2.48 14.61 -45.34
CA GLY A 82 -2.13 14.84 -46.75
C GLY A 82 -0.75 15.49 -46.96
N THR A 83 -0.05 15.88 -45.91
CA THR A 83 1.34 16.34 -46.00
C THR A 83 2.27 15.17 -46.33
N LYS A 84 3.12 15.34 -47.36
CA LYS A 84 4.25 14.44 -47.64
C LYS A 84 5.41 14.77 -46.70
N VAL A 85 5.91 13.80 -45.94
CA VAL A 85 7.06 14.00 -45.03
C VAL A 85 8.29 13.36 -45.66
N LYS A 86 9.33 14.17 -45.90
CA LYS A 86 10.57 13.74 -46.55
C LYS A 86 11.75 13.96 -45.61
N ILE A 87 12.33 12.87 -45.11
CA ILE A 87 13.37 12.89 -44.08
C ILE A 87 14.70 12.46 -44.69
N LEU A 88 15.67 13.38 -44.74
CA LEU A 88 17.07 13.04 -44.94
C LEU A 88 17.65 12.58 -43.59
N PHE A 89 17.72 11.27 -43.40
CA PHE A 89 18.26 10.65 -42.20
C PHE A 89 19.77 10.41 -42.34
N ARG A 90 20.56 10.81 -41.35
CA ARG A 90 22.00 10.53 -41.27
C ARG A 90 22.30 9.70 -40.03
N ASN A 91 22.99 8.58 -40.21
CA ASN A 91 23.39 7.74 -39.09
C ASN A 91 24.77 8.16 -38.59
N LYS A 92 24.84 8.73 -37.37
CA LYS A 92 26.11 9.09 -36.71
C LYS A 92 26.46 8.14 -35.56
N LEU A 93 25.77 7.01 -35.46
CA LEU A 93 26.13 5.90 -34.58
C LEU A 93 27.22 5.04 -35.22
N THR A 94 27.81 4.17 -34.42
CA THR A 94 28.78 3.16 -34.87
C THR A 94 28.14 1.86 -35.35
N VAL A 95 26.82 1.74 -35.22
CA VAL A 95 26.00 0.60 -35.65
C VAL A 95 24.99 1.03 -36.72
N PRO A 96 24.44 0.10 -37.53
CA PRO A 96 23.36 0.42 -38.46
C PRO A 96 22.11 0.93 -37.73
N ALA A 97 21.40 1.88 -38.32
CA ALA A 97 20.17 2.47 -37.76
C ALA A 97 19.14 2.77 -38.86
N SER A 98 17.88 2.96 -38.49
CA SER A 98 16.80 3.32 -39.43
C SER A 98 15.77 4.24 -38.76
N ILE A 99 14.70 4.57 -39.50
CA ILE A 99 13.50 5.24 -38.99
C ILE A 99 12.27 4.59 -39.65
N HIS A 100 11.45 3.90 -38.86
CA HIS A 100 10.24 3.21 -39.27
C HIS A 100 9.02 3.94 -38.71
N PRO A 101 8.10 4.46 -39.54
CA PRO A 101 6.91 5.15 -39.06
C PRO A 101 5.72 4.20 -38.89
N HIS A 102 4.85 4.51 -37.92
CA HIS A 102 3.54 3.90 -37.77
C HIS A 102 2.42 4.77 -38.38
N GLY A 103 1.31 4.12 -38.73
CA GLY A 103 0.07 4.79 -39.15
C GLY A 103 0.06 5.44 -40.54
N VAL A 104 1.21 5.70 -41.16
CA VAL A 104 1.33 6.42 -42.44
C VAL A 104 1.64 5.51 -43.63
N LYS A 105 1.43 6.03 -44.85
CA LYS A 105 1.70 5.31 -46.09
C LYS A 105 3.16 5.50 -46.52
N TYR A 106 3.80 4.42 -46.95
CA TYR A 106 5.15 4.42 -47.51
C TYR A 106 5.33 3.26 -48.49
N THR A 107 6.38 3.31 -49.31
CA THR A 107 6.78 2.18 -50.18
C THR A 107 7.76 1.26 -49.47
N THR A 108 7.99 0.05 -50.00
CA THR A 108 8.99 -0.89 -49.46
C THR A 108 10.41 -0.32 -49.41
N ALA A 109 10.74 0.67 -50.24
CA ALA A 109 12.03 1.37 -50.19
C ALA A 109 12.17 2.36 -49.02
N ASN A 110 11.05 2.74 -48.39
CA ASN A 110 10.93 3.78 -47.36
C ASN A 110 10.40 3.24 -46.02
N VAL A 111 10.35 1.91 -45.84
CA VAL A 111 9.78 1.29 -44.64
C VAL A 111 10.67 1.41 -43.39
N GLY A 112 12.00 1.43 -43.54
CA GLY A 112 12.93 1.47 -42.39
C GLY A 112 13.23 0.10 -41.77
N VAL A 113 12.96 -1.01 -42.46
CA VAL A 113 13.26 -2.38 -42.05
C VAL A 113 13.84 -3.20 -43.19
N ASN A 114 14.63 -4.22 -42.85
CA ASN A 114 15.02 -5.29 -43.75
C ASN A 114 14.23 -6.57 -43.41
N ILE A 115 13.11 -6.79 -44.10
CA ILE A 115 12.29 -7.99 -43.92
C ILE A 115 11.82 -8.54 -45.27
N ALA A 116 11.77 -9.87 -45.39
CA ALA A 116 11.22 -10.60 -46.54
C ALA A 116 11.82 -10.22 -47.91
N GLY A 117 13.12 -9.88 -47.97
CA GLY A 117 13.80 -9.56 -49.24
C GLY A 117 13.46 -8.19 -49.85
N ASN A 118 12.74 -7.33 -49.11
CA ASN A 118 12.52 -5.95 -49.51
C ASN A 118 13.86 -5.16 -49.56
N PRO A 119 13.94 -4.06 -50.34
CA PRO A 119 15.16 -3.26 -50.41
C PRO A 119 15.59 -2.81 -49.01
N ALA A 120 16.82 -3.14 -48.61
CA ALA A 120 17.35 -2.76 -47.30
C ALA A 120 17.28 -1.24 -47.13
N SER A 121 16.45 -0.78 -46.19
CA SER A 121 16.27 0.62 -45.83
C SER A 121 17.02 1.01 -44.55
N ILE A 122 17.92 0.13 -44.11
CA ILE A 122 18.87 0.37 -43.03
C ILE A 122 19.96 1.34 -43.52
N VAL A 123 20.40 2.24 -42.66
CA VAL A 123 21.46 3.21 -42.95
C VAL A 123 22.72 2.82 -42.19
N ALA A 124 23.81 2.57 -42.93
CA ALA A 124 25.09 2.21 -42.33
C ALA A 124 25.70 3.38 -41.54
N PRO A 125 26.63 3.12 -40.60
CA PRO A 125 27.38 4.17 -39.91
C PRO A 125 28.00 5.18 -40.89
N GLY A 126 27.74 6.47 -40.69
CA GLY A 126 28.24 7.56 -41.53
C GLY A 126 27.44 7.84 -42.80
N ASP A 127 26.55 6.92 -43.20
CA ASP A 127 25.75 7.06 -44.41
C ASP A 127 24.48 7.91 -44.18
N SER A 128 23.79 8.18 -45.28
CA SER A 128 22.57 8.98 -45.28
C SER A 128 21.55 8.38 -46.24
N ARG A 129 20.26 8.49 -45.89
CA ARG A 129 19.15 8.01 -46.74
C ARG A 129 17.96 8.95 -46.63
N ILE A 130 17.19 9.02 -47.71
CA ILE A 130 15.91 9.72 -47.73
C ILE A 130 14.78 8.73 -47.46
N PHE A 131 13.89 9.07 -46.52
CA PHE A 131 12.62 8.39 -46.26
C PHE A 131 11.47 9.30 -46.67
N GLU A 132 10.48 8.74 -47.38
CA GLU A 132 9.27 9.44 -47.81
C GLU A 132 8.02 8.79 -47.23
N TRP A 133 7.24 9.59 -46.50
CA TRP A 133 5.99 9.20 -45.86
C TRP A 133 4.83 10.04 -46.39
N ASP A 134 3.65 9.44 -46.48
CA ASP A 134 2.41 10.07 -46.92
C ASP A 134 1.33 9.93 -45.83
N THR A 135 0.85 11.07 -45.36
CA THR A 135 -0.10 11.17 -44.24
C THR A 135 -1.57 11.25 -44.68
N ALA A 136 -1.87 11.03 -45.97
CA ALA A 136 -3.24 11.08 -46.45
C ALA A 136 -4.10 9.95 -45.87
N GLY A 137 -5.21 10.29 -45.19
CA GLY A 137 -6.13 9.32 -44.59
C GLY A 137 -5.67 8.75 -43.25
N THR A 138 -4.71 9.40 -42.57
CA THR A 138 -4.07 8.86 -41.36
C THR A 138 -4.06 9.83 -40.17
N PRO A 139 -5.09 10.67 -39.93
CA PRO A 139 -5.12 11.54 -38.75
C PRO A 139 -5.06 10.68 -37.47
N GLY A 140 -4.27 11.12 -36.50
CA GLY A 140 -4.02 10.34 -35.29
C GLY A 140 -2.67 10.62 -34.64
N THR A 141 -2.41 9.88 -33.56
CA THR A 141 -1.13 9.88 -32.86
C THR A 141 -0.40 8.60 -33.15
N TRP A 142 0.72 8.75 -33.82
CA TRP A 142 1.61 7.67 -34.22
C TRP A 142 3.00 7.94 -33.66
N PHE A 143 3.93 7.08 -34.03
CA PHE A 143 5.31 7.18 -33.62
C PHE A 143 6.21 6.64 -34.73
N TYR A 144 7.49 6.92 -34.59
CA TYR A 144 8.53 6.36 -35.43
C TYR A 144 9.65 5.81 -34.54
N HIS A 145 10.33 4.76 -34.99
CA HIS A 145 11.42 4.16 -34.23
C HIS A 145 12.45 3.44 -35.11
N SER A 146 13.60 3.11 -34.55
CA SER A 146 14.56 2.21 -35.20
C SER A 146 14.00 0.79 -35.26
N TYR A 147 14.17 0.12 -36.41
CA TYR A 147 13.72 -1.26 -36.60
C TYR A 147 14.77 -2.03 -37.41
N VAL A 148 15.88 -2.35 -36.72
CA VAL A 148 17.09 -2.99 -37.25
C VAL A 148 17.37 -4.23 -36.41
N PHE A 149 17.59 -5.39 -37.03
CA PHE A 149 17.75 -6.68 -36.34
C PHE A 149 19.16 -7.27 -36.47
N GLU A 150 20.15 -6.42 -36.77
CA GLU A 150 21.48 -6.88 -37.15
C GLU A 150 22.58 -5.88 -36.76
N ARG A 151 23.74 -6.45 -36.40
CA ARG A 151 25.00 -5.73 -36.09
C ARG A 151 24.86 -4.71 -34.94
N GLY A 152 24.12 -5.05 -33.88
CA GLY A 152 23.90 -4.19 -32.72
C GLY A 152 22.81 -3.13 -32.93
N GLY A 153 22.21 -3.05 -34.11
CA GLY A 153 21.10 -2.14 -34.38
C GLY A 153 19.81 -2.50 -33.61
N GLU A 154 19.70 -3.75 -33.15
CA GLU A 154 18.62 -4.27 -32.32
C GLU A 154 18.47 -3.52 -31.00
N GLU A 155 19.57 -2.97 -30.47
CA GLU A 155 19.57 -2.17 -29.25
C GLU A 155 18.90 -0.79 -29.44
N GLY A 156 18.67 -0.37 -30.70
CA GLY A 156 18.19 0.96 -31.02
C GLY A 156 16.89 1.33 -30.30
N LEU A 157 15.95 0.39 -30.21
CA LEU A 157 14.68 0.60 -29.50
C LEU A 157 14.94 0.81 -27.99
N SER A 158 15.68 -0.12 -27.37
CA SER A 158 16.04 -0.09 -25.94
C SER A 158 16.93 1.09 -25.53
N ARG A 159 17.61 1.73 -26.49
CA ARG A 159 18.51 2.85 -26.25
C ARG A 159 17.89 4.22 -26.49
N GLY A 160 16.64 4.31 -26.97
CA GLY A 160 15.94 5.59 -27.12
C GLY A 160 15.70 6.07 -28.56
N LEU A 161 15.96 5.25 -29.58
CA LEU A 161 15.69 5.63 -30.98
C LEU A 161 14.20 5.51 -31.31
N TRP A 162 13.40 6.42 -30.75
CA TRP A 162 11.97 6.56 -31.00
C TRP A 162 11.51 8.02 -30.81
N GLY A 163 10.41 8.39 -31.48
CA GLY A 163 9.81 9.72 -31.37
C GLY A 163 8.39 9.77 -31.94
N ALA A 164 7.66 10.86 -31.71
CA ALA A 164 6.23 10.94 -32.02
C ALA A 164 5.93 11.53 -33.40
N LEU A 165 4.90 10.99 -34.05
CA LEU A 165 4.34 11.46 -35.32
C LEU A 165 2.85 11.77 -35.13
N ILE A 166 2.48 13.05 -35.14
CA ILE A 166 1.11 13.52 -34.92
C ILE A 166 0.55 14.03 -36.26
N VAL A 167 -0.58 13.51 -36.69
CA VAL A 167 -1.26 13.91 -37.93
C VAL A 167 -2.60 14.56 -37.57
N GLU A 168 -2.71 15.88 -37.76
CA GLU A 168 -3.95 16.62 -37.59
C GLU A 168 -4.89 16.43 -38.80
N PRO A 169 -6.22 16.43 -38.62
CA PRO A 169 -7.19 16.29 -39.72
C PRO A 169 -7.09 17.37 -40.80
N VAL A 170 -7.61 17.08 -42.00
CA VAL A 170 -7.86 18.09 -43.06
C VAL A 170 -8.89 19.12 -42.56
N GLY A 171 -8.39 20.18 -41.93
CA GLY A 171 -9.20 21.21 -41.25
C GLY A 171 -8.54 21.74 -39.99
N GLY A 172 -7.61 20.96 -39.42
CA GLY A 172 -7.04 21.18 -38.10
C GLY A 172 -7.82 20.38 -37.06
N ASP A 173 -7.31 20.40 -35.84
CA ASP A 173 -8.00 19.78 -34.71
C ASP A 173 -9.34 20.50 -34.44
N PRO A 174 -10.49 19.80 -34.49
CA PRO A 174 -11.79 20.40 -34.14
C PRO A 174 -11.90 20.77 -32.65
N ASN A 175 -11.04 20.24 -31.78
CA ASN A 175 -11.06 20.54 -30.34
C ASN A 175 -9.63 20.79 -29.82
N PRO A 176 -9.01 21.92 -30.21
CA PRO A 176 -7.61 22.19 -29.93
C PRO A 176 -7.35 22.34 -28.42
N PRO A 177 -6.25 21.76 -27.90
CA PRO A 177 -5.84 21.91 -26.51
C PRO A 177 -5.13 23.25 -26.25
N ASP A 178 -5.13 23.71 -25.00
CA ASP A 178 -4.31 24.83 -24.50
C ASP A 178 -2.89 24.36 -24.09
N LYS A 179 -2.77 23.07 -23.76
CA LYS A 179 -1.52 22.36 -23.42
C LYS A 179 -1.51 20.97 -24.06
N GLU A 180 -0.44 20.63 -24.75
CA GLU A 180 -0.29 19.35 -25.44
C GLU A 180 1.02 18.69 -25.02
N PHE A 181 0.96 17.43 -24.58
CA PHE A 181 2.11 16.68 -24.07
C PHE A 181 2.23 15.32 -24.75
N VAL A 182 3.46 14.88 -24.99
CA VAL A 182 3.78 13.55 -25.53
C VAL A 182 4.44 12.72 -24.44
N VAL A 183 3.96 11.49 -24.29
CA VAL A 183 4.34 10.57 -23.22
C VAL A 183 4.73 9.23 -23.82
N PHE A 184 6.00 8.89 -23.71
CA PHE A 184 6.47 7.54 -23.98
C PHE A 184 6.61 6.76 -22.67
N MET A 185 6.11 5.53 -22.66
CA MET A 185 6.31 4.57 -21.58
C MET A 185 7.35 3.54 -21.99
N HIS A 186 8.43 3.44 -21.21
CA HIS A 186 9.55 2.53 -21.47
C HIS A 186 10.31 2.16 -20.17
N ALA A 187 11.36 1.34 -20.30
CA ALA A 187 12.32 1.04 -19.25
C ALA A 187 13.77 1.09 -19.77
N PHE A 188 14.67 1.68 -19.00
CA PHE A 188 16.11 1.66 -19.26
C PHE A 188 16.77 0.58 -18.41
N ASN A 189 17.55 -0.31 -19.03
CA ASN A 189 18.34 -1.30 -18.29
C ASN A 189 19.74 -0.74 -17.99
N VAL A 190 20.04 -0.50 -16.72
CA VAL A 190 21.34 -0.04 -16.25
C VAL A 190 21.92 -1.12 -15.34
N ASN A 191 22.98 -1.80 -15.79
CA ASN A 191 23.68 -2.85 -15.04
C ASN A 191 22.78 -3.99 -14.53
N GLY A 192 21.76 -4.38 -15.32
CA GLY A 192 20.82 -5.45 -14.96
C GLY A 192 19.63 -4.98 -14.12
N GLN A 193 19.56 -3.71 -13.77
CA GLN A 193 18.40 -3.10 -13.11
C GLN A 193 17.57 -2.31 -14.10
N GLU A 194 16.26 -2.52 -14.08
CA GLU A 194 15.31 -1.77 -14.90
C GLU A 194 14.86 -0.49 -14.22
N TYR A 195 14.94 0.60 -14.96
CA TYR A 195 14.47 1.92 -14.58
C TYR A 195 13.32 2.27 -15.51
N TYR A 196 12.11 1.98 -15.06
CA TYR A 196 10.92 2.37 -15.80
C TYR A 196 10.83 3.90 -15.83
N ALA A 197 10.34 4.44 -16.94
CA ALA A 197 10.43 5.85 -17.22
C ALA A 197 9.25 6.35 -18.05
N PHE A 198 8.88 7.61 -17.79
CA PHE A 198 8.20 8.42 -18.77
C PHE A 198 9.25 9.22 -19.54
N ASN A 199 9.24 9.13 -20.86
CA ASN A 199 10.23 9.78 -21.71
C ASN A 199 11.67 9.38 -21.29
N ASN A 200 12.47 10.33 -20.83
CA ASN A 200 13.83 10.07 -20.33
C ASN A 200 13.96 10.19 -18.80
N LYS A 201 12.86 10.25 -18.05
CA LYS A 201 12.88 10.42 -16.60
C LYS A 201 12.20 9.27 -15.87
N SER A 202 12.89 8.79 -14.84
CA SER A 202 12.46 7.71 -13.95
C SER A 202 12.14 8.34 -12.58
N GLY A 203 10.84 8.42 -12.27
CA GLY A 203 10.29 8.99 -11.06
C GLY A 203 10.35 8.03 -9.88
N ASP A 204 11.26 8.27 -8.95
CA ASP A 204 11.38 7.51 -7.72
C ASP A 204 10.61 8.21 -6.59
N ILE A 205 9.60 7.52 -6.03
CA ILE A 205 8.79 8.07 -4.94
C ILE A 205 9.64 8.27 -3.68
N GLU A 206 10.69 7.47 -3.48
CA GLU A 206 11.53 7.53 -2.29
C GLU A 206 12.41 8.78 -2.26
N LEU A 207 12.66 9.40 -3.42
CA LEU A 207 13.36 10.68 -3.51
C LEU A 207 12.48 11.87 -3.07
N MET A 208 11.18 11.68 -2.82
CA MET A 208 10.27 12.72 -2.31
C MET A 208 10.26 12.87 -0.77
N ARG A 209 11.18 12.23 -0.02
CA ARG A 209 11.27 12.28 1.46
C ARG A 209 11.61 13.69 2.01
N GLY A 210 10.68 14.64 1.89
CA GLY A 210 10.71 15.97 2.51
C GLY A 210 11.05 17.14 1.60
N ASP A 211 11.52 16.91 0.37
CA ASP A 211 11.82 17.98 -0.61
C ASP A 211 11.12 17.73 -1.95
N SER A 212 9.99 18.40 -2.17
CA SER A 212 9.23 18.33 -3.43
C SER A 212 9.99 18.85 -4.65
N SER A 213 11.10 19.57 -4.46
CA SER A 213 11.93 20.06 -5.57
C SER A 213 12.96 19.04 -6.07
N ALA A 214 13.13 17.92 -5.36
CA ALA A 214 14.06 16.84 -5.69
C ALA A 214 13.45 15.71 -6.53
N PHE A 215 12.17 15.84 -6.94
CA PHE A 215 11.49 14.79 -7.69
C PHE A 215 12.18 14.52 -9.05
N PRO A 216 12.64 13.28 -9.31
CA PRO A 216 13.47 12.99 -10.48
C PRO A 216 12.68 12.70 -11.77
N GLY A 217 11.35 12.50 -11.66
CA GLY A 217 10.48 12.09 -12.77
C GLY A 217 10.00 13.24 -13.64
N GLU A 218 9.18 12.91 -14.64
CA GLU A 218 8.55 13.90 -15.51
C GLU A 218 7.61 14.83 -14.73
N THR A 219 7.67 16.13 -15.03
CA THR A 219 6.76 17.12 -14.46
C THR A 219 6.14 17.97 -15.56
N TRP A 220 4.83 17.85 -15.75
CA TRP A 220 4.07 18.65 -16.72
C TRP A 220 3.23 19.70 -16.02
N LYS A 221 3.10 20.87 -16.63
CA LYS A 221 2.47 22.04 -16.03
C LYS A 221 1.32 22.55 -16.87
N ALA A 222 0.20 22.83 -16.23
CA ALA A 222 -0.94 23.51 -16.84
C ALA A 222 -1.50 24.55 -15.86
N LYS A 223 -2.26 25.51 -16.37
CA LYS A 223 -3.03 26.43 -15.52
C LYS A 223 -4.42 25.87 -15.30
N MET A 224 -5.02 26.19 -14.15
CA MET A 224 -6.42 25.88 -13.88
C MET A 224 -7.31 26.30 -15.05
N GLY A 225 -8.09 25.35 -15.58
CA GLY A 225 -9.01 25.57 -16.70
C GLY A 225 -8.41 25.37 -18.09
N ASP A 226 -7.10 25.16 -18.23
CA ASP A 226 -6.50 24.79 -19.52
C ASP A 226 -7.08 23.44 -20.00
N LYS A 227 -7.44 23.35 -21.28
CA LYS A 227 -7.67 22.07 -21.96
C LYS A 227 -6.33 21.39 -22.19
N VAL A 228 -6.15 20.21 -21.62
CA VAL A 228 -4.90 19.46 -21.66
C VAL A 228 -5.09 18.20 -22.48
N ARG A 229 -4.18 17.97 -23.42
CA ARG A 229 -4.08 16.74 -24.19
C ARG A 229 -2.81 15.98 -23.88
N PHE A 230 -2.94 14.68 -23.67
CA PHE A 230 -1.82 13.75 -23.61
C PHE A 230 -1.86 12.77 -24.79
N HIS A 231 -0.71 12.63 -25.44
CA HIS A 231 -0.41 11.64 -26.46
C HIS A 231 0.39 10.51 -25.79
N LEU A 232 -0.29 9.43 -25.42
CA LEU A 232 0.32 8.27 -24.78
C LEU A 232 0.81 7.30 -25.85
N ILE A 233 2.05 6.82 -25.69
CA ILE A 233 2.68 5.85 -26.58
C ILE A 233 3.40 4.81 -25.72
N ASN A 234 3.04 3.54 -25.89
CA ASN A 234 3.81 2.42 -25.35
C ASN A 234 4.82 1.97 -26.40
N ILE A 235 6.12 2.05 -26.12
CA ILE A 235 7.18 1.68 -27.07
C ILE A 235 7.85 0.35 -26.73
N THR A 236 7.23 -0.43 -25.84
CA THR A 236 7.80 -1.66 -25.28
C THR A 236 7.07 -2.91 -25.73
N GLU A 237 7.63 -4.07 -25.38
CA GLU A 237 6.98 -5.38 -25.48
C GLU A 237 6.09 -5.72 -24.28
N GLU A 238 6.02 -4.84 -23.28
CA GLU A 238 5.20 -5.00 -22.08
C GLU A 238 3.90 -4.19 -22.20
N ALA A 239 2.85 -4.62 -21.50
CA ALA A 239 1.64 -3.80 -21.38
C ALA A 239 1.85 -2.75 -20.27
N HIS A 240 1.37 -1.53 -20.52
CA HIS A 240 1.39 -0.44 -19.53
C HIS A 240 -0.01 0.12 -19.32
N THR A 241 -0.32 0.56 -18.10
CA THR A 241 -1.64 1.12 -17.77
C THR A 241 -1.47 2.54 -17.27
N PHE A 242 -1.84 3.55 -18.05
CA PHE A 242 -1.67 4.95 -17.64
C PHE A 242 -2.82 5.39 -16.73
N HIS A 243 -2.50 6.02 -15.60
CA HIS A 243 -3.46 6.56 -14.63
C HIS A 243 -3.06 7.97 -14.19
N THR A 244 -4.04 8.87 -14.02
CA THR A 244 -3.81 10.20 -13.45
C THR A 244 -4.67 10.42 -12.22
N HIS A 245 -4.10 11.07 -11.21
CA HIS A 245 -4.83 11.44 -10.00
C HIS A 245 -5.67 12.69 -10.27
N GLY A 246 -6.91 12.67 -9.77
CA GLY A 246 -7.81 13.81 -9.78
C GLY A 246 -8.39 14.21 -11.15
N HIS A 247 -7.94 13.64 -12.26
CA HIS A 247 -8.39 13.99 -13.60
C HIS A 247 -9.04 12.78 -14.30
N ARG A 248 -10.14 13.04 -15.01
CA ARG A 248 -10.91 12.03 -15.73
C ARG A 248 -11.12 12.50 -17.16
N TRP A 249 -11.21 11.57 -18.10
CA TRP A 249 -11.48 11.85 -19.50
C TRP A 249 -12.52 10.89 -20.06
N LEU A 250 -13.11 11.24 -21.19
CA LEU A 250 -13.99 10.34 -21.93
C LEU A 250 -13.15 9.42 -22.81
N ASP A 251 -13.39 8.11 -22.71
CA ASP A 251 -12.90 7.13 -23.66
C ASP A 251 -13.63 7.32 -24.99
N LYS A 252 -12.89 7.76 -26.02
CA LYS A 252 -13.42 8.04 -27.36
C LYS A 252 -13.98 6.79 -28.06
N SER A 253 -13.63 5.59 -27.59
CA SER A 253 -14.13 4.33 -28.17
C SER A 253 -15.53 3.96 -27.68
N CYS A 254 -15.93 4.41 -26.49
CA CYS A 254 -17.16 3.96 -25.83
C CYS A 254 -17.93 5.03 -25.04
N ASP A 255 -17.48 6.29 -25.07
CA ASP A 255 -18.06 7.44 -24.36
C ASP A 255 -18.17 7.24 -22.83
N LYS A 256 -17.33 6.38 -22.26
CA LYS A 256 -17.27 6.19 -20.80
C LYS A 256 -16.26 7.14 -20.16
N LEU A 257 -16.63 7.70 -19.02
CA LEU A 257 -15.72 8.47 -18.19
C LEU A 257 -14.75 7.52 -17.48
N ILE A 258 -13.46 7.70 -17.70
CA ILE A 258 -12.36 6.89 -17.16
C ILE A 258 -11.26 7.78 -16.60
N ASP A 259 -10.45 7.22 -15.70
CA ASP A 259 -9.22 7.81 -15.15
C ASP A 259 -7.99 6.92 -15.39
N THR A 260 -8.19 5.80 -16.10
CA THR A 260 -7.15 4.83 -16.41
C THR A 260 -7.37 4.21 -17.77
N ILE A 261 -6.27 3.91 -18.48
CA ILE A 261 -6.30 3.25 -19.79
C ILE A 261 -5.12 2.29 -19.95
N GLY A 262 -5.39 1.07 -20.41
CA GLY A 262 -4.35 0.11 -20.77
C GLY A 262 -3.85 0.33 -22.20
N LEU A 263 -2.53 0.26 -22.40
CA LEU A 263 -1.88 0.29 -23.71
C LEU A 263 -1.10 -1.03 -23.88
N ASN A 264 -1.43 -1.78 -24.93
CA ASN A 264 -0.68 -2.96 -25.32
C ASN A 264 0.71 -2.55 -25.87
N PRO A 265 1.61 -3.53 -26.07
CA PRO A 265 2.86 -3.29 -26.78
C PRO A 265 2.65 -2.53 -28.09
N PHE A 266 3.39 -1.44 -28.28
CA PHE A 266 3.33 -0.60 -29.49
C PHE A 266 1.96 0.05 -29.80
N ASP A 267 1.08 0.21 -28.80
CA ASP A 267 -0.16 0.99 -28.92
C ASP A 267 0.05 2.49 -28.63
N SER A 268 -0.85 3.32 -29.16
CA SER A 268 -0.98 4.74 -28.82
C SER A 268 -2.40 5.10 -28.43
N TYR A 269 -2.55 6.12 -27.57
CA TYR A 269 -3.83 6.61 -27.09
C TYR A 269 -3.80 8.14 -26.88
N VAL A 270 -4.94 8.80 -27.12
CA VAL A 270 -5.07 10.26 -26.91
C VAL A 270 -6.18 10.53 -25.92
N LEU A 271 -5.85 11.23 -24.84
CA LEU A 271 -6.81 11.70 -23.85
C LEU A 271 -6.82 13.22 -23.77
N ASP A 272 -7.99 13.74 -23.42
CA ASP A 272 -8.27 15.17 -23.25
C ASP A 272 -9.00 15.37 -21.91
N PHE A 273 -8.52 16.31 -21.08
CA PHE A 273 -9.22 16.74 -19.86
C PHE A 273 -9.00 18.24 -19.58
N VAL A 274 -9.75 18.80 -18.64
CA VAL A 274 -9.57 20.18 -18.18
C VAL A 274 -8.76 20.20 -16.88
N ALA A 275 -7.67 20.97 -16.85
CA ALA A 275 -6.76 21.03 -15.71
C ALA A 275 -7.45 21.57 -14.46
N GLY A 276 -7.43 20.78 -13.37
CA GLY A 276 -8.02 21.12 -12.08
C GLY A 276 -9.55 21.00 -12.03
N GLU A 277 -10.20 20.47 -13.07
CA GLU A 277 -11.65 20.29 -13.07
C GLU A 277 -12.10 19.34 -11.96
N GLY A 278 -12.89 19.87 -11.02
CA GLY A 278 -13.41 19.11 -9.88
C GLY A 278 -12.42 18.88 -8.73
N VAL A 279 -11.14 19.22 -8.90
CA VAL A 279 -10.09 18.92 -7.90
C VAL A 279 -9.20 20.12 -7.52
N GLY A 280 -9.15 21.15 -8.34
CA GLY A 280 -8.42 22.38 -8.05
C GLY A 280 -6.91 22.36 -8.37
N LYS A 281 -6.20 23.37 -7.86
CA LYS A 281 -4.75 23.55 -8.06
C LYS A 281 -3.97 22.57 -7.18
N GLY A 282 -2.79 22.17 -7.62
CA GLY A 282 -1.93 21.29 -6.85
C GLY A 282 -1.01 20.43 -7.71
N ASN A 283 -0.27 19.56 -7.02
CA ASN A 283 0.57 18.54 -7.64
C ASN A 283 -0.21 17.23 -7.66
N TRP A 284 -0.50 16.73 -8.86
CA TRP A 284 -1.27 15.50 -9.07
C TRP A 284 -0.34 14.43 -9.64
N ALA A 285 -0.36 13.23 -9.09
CA ALA A 285 0.46 12.14 -9.63
C ALA A 285 -0.11 11.62 -10.95
N PHE A 286 0.76 11.13 -11.83
CA PHE A 286 0.40 10.21 -12.90
C PHE A 286 1.42 9.08 -12.94
N HIS A 287 0.97 7.86 -13.24
CA HIS A 287 1.84 6.69 -13.19
C HIS A 287 1.30 5.50 -13.98
N CYS A 288 2.13 4.47 -14.12
CA CYS A 288 1.65 3.15 -14.50
C CYS A 288 0.83 2.53 -13.36
N GLN A 289 -0.30 1.89 -13.65
CA GLN A 289 -1.10 1.17 -12.66
C GLN A 289 -0.56 -0.24 -12.38
N SER A 290 0.50 -0.66 -13.07
CA SER A 290 1.34 -1.79 -12.63
C SER A 290 2.22 -1.31 -11.47
N GLN A 291 2.04 -1.92 -10.30
CA GLN A 291 2.77 -1.52 -9.10
C GLN A 291 4.29 -1.67 -9.26
N GLU A 292 4.76 -2.71 -9.95
CA GLU A 292 6.17 -2.90 -10.25
C GLU A 292 6.72 -1.76 -11.12
N HIS A 293 6.04 -1.41 -12.22
CA HIS A 293 6.47 -0.35 -13.12
C HIS A 293 6.46 1.02 -12.41
N MET A 294 5.44 1.27 -11.57
CA MET A 294 5.33 2.48 -10.77
C MET A 294 6.51 2.61 -9.79
N MET A 295 6.76 1.57 -8.99
CA MET A 295 7.80 1.58 -7.96
C MET A 295 9.21 1.64 -8.56
N ASN A 296 9.41 1.10 -9.76
CA ASN A 296 10.69 1.16 -10.49
C ASN A 296 10.83 2.38 -11.41
N GLY A 297 9.91 3.36 -11.33
CA GLY A 297 10.15 4.69 -11.88
C GLY A 297 9.13 5.26 -12.87
N MET A 298 8.11 4.51 -13.29
CA MET A 298 7.06 5.03 -14.19
C MET A 298 6.05 5.89 -13.43
N PHE A 299 6.54 7.00 -12.88
CA PHE A 299 5.81 7.94 -12.03
C PHE A 299 6.20 9.38 -12.41
N GLY A 300 5.23 10.29 -12.37
CA GLY A 300 5.42 11.70 -12.68
C GLY A 300 4.41 12.60 -11.97
N ILE A 301 4.61 13.91 -12.10
CA ILE A 301 3.78 14.94 -11.47
C ILE A 301 3.14 15.86 -12.52
N PHE A 302 1.83 15.95 -12.51
CA PHE A 302 1.05 16.93 -13.24
C PHE A 302 0.70 18.10 -12.31
N MET A 303 1.32 19.25 -12.53
CA MET A 303 1.20 20.44 -11.71
C MET A 303 0.18 21.40 -12.31
N VAL A 304 -0.90 21.66 -11.55
CA VAL A 304 -1.94 22.63 -11.89
C VAL A 304 -1.68 23.93 -11.14
N GLU A 305 -1.22 24.94 -11.87
CA GLU A 305 -0.94 26.29 -11.37
C GLU A 305 -2.21 27.16 -11.40
N GLU A 306 -2.19 28.27 -10.67
CA GLU A 306 -3.34 29.18 -10.58
C GLU A 306 -3.59 29.93 -11.91
N GLY A 307 -4.83 29.87 -12.43
CA GLY A 307 -5.25 30.55 -13.67
C GLY A 307 -5.75 31.99 -13.45
N LYS A 308 -5.98 32.75 -14.53
CA LYS A 308 -6.62 34.08 -14.43
C LYS A 308 -8.06 33.91 -13.91
N ARG A 309 -8.35 34.51 -12.74
CA ARG A 309 -9.59 34.39 -11.93
C ARG A 309 -10.89 34.23 -12.73
N VAL A 310 -11.58 33.12 -12.47
CA VAL A 310 -13.05 33.03 -12.43
C VAL A 310 -13.41 32.70 -10.97
N ASN A 311 -14.33 33.47 -10.40
CA ASN A 311 -14.66 33.46 -8.96
C ASN A 311 -15.11 32.07 -8.47
N ALA A 312 -14.35 31.45 -7.57
CA ALA A 312 -14.84 30.46 -6.63
C ALA A 312 -13.96 30.45 -5.37
N VAL A 313 -14.63 30.53 -4.23
CA VAL A 313 -14.09 30.68 -2.87
C VAL A 313 -13.60 29.32 -2.37
N ILE A 314 -12.29 29.18 -2.09
CA ILE A 314 -11.78 28.18 -1.13
C ILE A 314 -10.62 28.84 -0.36
N ALA A 315 -10.85 29.05 0.93
CA ALA A 315 -9.88 29.60 1.87
C ALA A 315 -8.88 28.50 2.29
N SER A 316 -7.61 28.89 2.35
CA SER A 316 -6.50 28.12 2.90
C SER A 316 -6.59 28.05 4.43
N CYS A 317 -6.39 26.87 5.01
CA CYS A 317 -6.07 26.72 6.43
C CYS A 317 -4.68 26.09 6.53
N ASP A 318 -3.67 26.93 6.59
CA ASP A 318 -2.34 26.60 7.10
C ASP A 318 -1.97 27.75 8.02
N GLU A 319 -2.24 27.59 9.32
CA GLU A 319 -1.65 28.33 10.45
C GLU A 319 -2.45 28.03 11.74
N GLY A 320 -1.75 27.57 12.78
CA GLY A 320 -2.26 27.63 14.15
C GLY A 320 -2.44 26.28 14.84
N ARG A 321 -1.33 25.58 15.10
CA ARG A 321 -1.27 24.48 16.07
C ARG A 321 -1.46 25.06 17.48
N LYS A 322 -2.71 25.33 17.87
CA LYS A 322 -3.11 25.64 19.24
C LYS A 322 -3.55 24.35 19.93
N THR A 323 -3.06 24.16 21.14
CA THR A 323 -3.41 23.10 22.08
C THR A 323 -4.93 23.02 22.28
N LEU A 324 -5.54 21.89 21.89
CA LEU A 324 -6.95 21.59 22.13
C LEU A 324 -7.15 21.30 23.63
N SER A 325 -7.72 22.25 24.37
CA SER A 325 -8.19 22.01 25.74
C SER A 325 -9.44 21.13 25.73
N ALA A 326 -9.49 20.14 26.62
CA ALA A 326 -10.60 19.19 26.77
C ALA A 326 -11.99 19.87 26.83
N PRO A 327 -12.93 19.50 25.95
CA PRO A 327 -14.35 19.79 26.11
C PRO A 327 -14.93 18.92 27.24
N GLY A 328 -15.84 19.49 28.04
CA GLY A 328 -16.41 18.87 29.23
C GLY A 328 -17.06 17.49 29.02
N GLN A 329 -17.14 16.73 30.13
CA GLN A 329 -17.48 15.31 30.31
C GLN A 329 -18.84 14.80 29.77
N ASP A 330 -19.53 15.51 28.88
CA ASP A 330 -20.94 15.29 28.57
C ASP A 330 -21.19 14.88 27.10
N ARG A 331 -20.33 13.99 26.57
CA ARG A 331 -20.42 13.41 25.22
C ARG A 331 -20.75 11.91 25.23
N GLN A 332 -21.52 11.44 26.21
CA GLN A 332 -22.09 10.12 26.08
C GLN A 332 -23.19 10.14 24.99
N PRO A 333 -23.27 9.11 24.14
CA PRO A 333 -24.43 8.88 23.31
C PRO A 333 -25.71 8.98 24.15
N PRO A 334 -26.89 9.18 23.54
CA PRO A 334 -28.11 8.73 24.17
C PRO A 334 -28.04 7.19 24.28
N THR A 335 -27.27 6.70 25.25
CA THR A 335 -27.23 5.29 25.62
C THR A 335 -28.64 4.92 26.09
N LEU A 336 -29.07 3.70 25.76
CA LEU A 336 -30.30 3.17 26.36
C LEU A 336 -30.14 3.25 27.88
N GLU A 337 -31.18 3.69 28.60
CA GLU A 337 -31.19 3.58 30.06
C GLU A 337 -30.86 2.12 30.44
N GLY A 338 -29.78 1.93 31.21
CA GLY A 338 -29.29 0.61 31.62
C GLY A 338 -28.24 -0.03 30.71
N PHE A 339 -27.86 0.58 29.58
CA PHE A 339 -26.74 0.12 28.77
C PHE A 339 -25.41 0.45 29.46
N SER A 340 -24.67 -0.58 29.87
CA SER A 340 -23.41 -0.38 30.61
C SER A 340 -22.27 0.13 29.74
N GLY A 341 -22.33 -0.09 28.43
CA GLY A 341 -21.29 0.35 27.48
C GLY A 341 -19.88 -0.12 27.87
N ALA A 342 -19.76 -1.33 28.40
CA ALA A 342 -18.52 -1.85 28.96
C ALA A 342 -18.22 -3.27 28.48
N TYR A 343 -18.52 -3.54 27.21
CA TYR A 343 -18.12 -4.78 26.55
C TYR A 343 -16.61 -4.79 26.31
N MET A 344 -16.04 -3.76 25.69
CA MET A 344 -14.67 -3.83 25.16
C MET A 344 -13.61 -3.86 26.26
N TYR A 345 -13.76 -2.97 27.26
CA TYR A 345 -12.84 -2.84 28.40
C TYR A 345 -13.63 -2.86 29.73
N PRO A 346 -13.97 -4.05 30.26
CA PRO A 346 -14.72 -4.15 31.50
C PRO A 346 -13.89 -3.73 32.73
N GLU A 347 -12.57 -3.89 32.68
CA GLU A 347 -11.65 -3.52 33.75
C GLU A 347 -11.33 -2.03 33.73
N ILE A 348 -11.49 -1.35 34.87
CA ILE A 348 -11.31 0.11 34.97
C ILE A 348 -9.91 0.58 34.56
N THR A 349 -8.88 -0.22 34.81
CA THR A 349 -7.50 0.08 34.44
C THR A 349 -7.32 0.09 32.92
N GLU A 350 -7.89 -0.90 32.21
CA GLU A 350 -7.87 -0.97 30.75
C GLU A 350 -8.75 0.13 30.14
N LYS A 351 -9.94 0.34 30.70
CA LYS A 351 -10.85 1.43 30.30
C LYS A 351 -10.19 2.80 30.39
N ASN A 352 -9.38 3.05 31.42
CA ASN A 352 -8.62 4.31 31.55
C ASN A 352 -7.50 4.45 30.51
N MET A 353 -6.90 3.34 30.06
CA MET A 353 -5.80 3.34 29.11
C MET A 353 -6.25 3.44 27.65
N TYR A 354 -7.43 2.92 27.32
CA TYR A 354 -7.86 2.72 25.93
C TYR A 354 -9.19 3.36 25.56
N GLU A 355 -10.07 3.68 26.52
CA GLU A 355 -11.42 4.18 26.22
C GLU A 355 -11.70 5.58 26.80
N SER A 356 -11.17 5.87 27.99
CA SER A 356 -11.42 7.14 28.68
C SER A 356 -10.82 8.31 27.91
N PHE A 357 -11.63 9.33 27.60
CA PHE A 357 -11.24 10.45 26.74
C PHE A 357 -9.93 11.13 27.15
N ALA A 358 -9.02 11.28 26.18
CA ALA A 358 -7.70 11.89 26.35
C ALA A 358 -7.36 12.96 25.29
N GLY A 359 -8.29 13.25 24.37
CA GLY A 359 -8.03 14.15 23.24
C GLY A 359 -6.84 13.65 22.40
N LEU A 360 -5.97 14.54 21.93
CA LEU A 360 -4.73 14.17 21.22
C LEU A 360 -3.46 14.48 22.03
N GLU A 361 -3.59 14.72 23.34
CA GLU A 361 -2.47 15.09 24.20
C GLU A 361 -1.63 13.86 24.61
N LYS A 362 -2.29 12.72 24.79
CA LYS A 362 -1.71 11.45 25.24
C LYS A 362 -2.18 10.32 24.35
N GLY A 363 -1.32 9.33 24.15
CA GLY A 363 -1.62 8.13 23.39
C GLY A 363 -2.40 7.08 24.19
N ASP A 364 -2.24 5.84 23.76
CA ASP A 364 -2.96 4.67 24.24
C ASP A 364 -2.08 3.68 25.02
N GLY A 365 -2.72 2.90 25.89
CA GLY A 365 -2.08 1.78 26.56
C GLY A 365 -1.00 2.17 27.57
N ILE A 366 -0.14 1.19 27.91
CA ILE A 366 0.90 1.34 28.93
C ILE A 366 1.97 2.38 28.59
N TRP A 367 2.10 2.77 27.31
CA TRP A 367 3.01 3.81 26.86
C TRP A 367 2.32 5.15 26.60
N GLY A 368 1.00 5.27 26.80
CA GLY A 368 0.20 6.41 26.37
C GLY A 368 0.63 7.76 26.95
N ASP A 369 1.26 7.78 28.12
CA ASP A 369 1.81 9.01 28.71
C ASP A 369 3.13 9.48 28.05
N TYR A 370 3.72 8.67 27.14
CA TYR A 370 5.04 8.90 26.55
C TYR A 370 5.01 9.27 25.07
N TYR A 371 3.82 9.42 24.49
CA TYR A 371 3.65 9.93 23.14
C TYR A 371 2.32 10.66 22.95
N SER A 372 2.27 11.57 21.98
CA SER A 372 1.03 12.20 21.53
C SER A 372 0.65 11.62 20.17
N PRO A 373 -0.59 11.14 20.00
CA PRO A 373 -1.01 10.45 18.78
C PRO A 373 -1.16 11.39 17.58
N ILE A 374 -1.13 10.82 16.37
CA ILE A 374 -1.50 11.53 15.16
C ILE A 374 -3.02 11.83 15.15
N PRO A 375 -3.49 12.87 14.43
CA PRO A 375 -4.92 13.23 14.42
C PRO A 375 -5.88 12.10 13.99
N LEU A 376 -5.42 11.12 13.21
CA LEU A 376 -6.25 9.98 12.76
C LEU A 376 -6.68 9.03 13.88
N TYR A 377 -6.06 9.10 15.07
CA TYR A 377 -6.55 8.37 16.25
C TYR A 377 -8.01 8.70 16.59
N THR A 378 -8.48 9.90 16.21
CA THR A 378 -9.90 10.29 16.30
C THR A 378 -10.85 9.28 15.64
N TYR A 379 -10.38 8.50 14.66
CA TYR A 379 -11.16 7.47 13.97
C TYR A 379 -10.67 6.04 14.24
N PHE A 380 -9.39 5.83 14.58
CA PHE A 380 -8.88 4.49 14.91
C PHE A 380 -9.19 4.05 16.34
N ASN A 381 -9.29 4.99 17.29
CA ASN A 381 -9.75 4.71 18.65
C ASN A 381 -10.67 5.85 19.14
N PRO A 382 -11.87 5.96 18.54
CA PRO A 382 -12.71 7.14 18.69
C PRO A 382 -13.19 7.39 20.12
N SER A 383 -13.47 6.34 20.91
CA SER A 383 -13.93 6.49 22.29
C SER A 383 -13.01 7.38 23.13
N ARG A 384 -11.69 7.26 22.90
CA ARG A 384 -10.68 8.01 23.63
C ARG A 384 -10.26 9.32 22.97
N HIS A 385 -10.23 9.37 21.64
CA HIS A 385 -9.55 10.45 20.92
C HIS A 385 -10.47 11.35 20.09
N TYR A 386 -11.72 10.96 19.80
CA TYR A 386 -12.57 11.71 18.87
C TYR A 386 -12.88 13.13 19.35
N VAL A 387 -12.59 14.10 18.49
CA VAL A 387 -12.99 15.50 18.65
C VAL A 387 -13.82 15.92 17.42
N PRO A 388 -14.98 16.57 17.60
CA PRO A 388 -15.75 17.14 16.50
C PRO A 388 -14.94 18.12 15.65
N PRO A 389 -15.27 18.29 14.37
CA PRO A 389 -14.61 19.26 13.49
C PRO A 389 -14.89 20.70 13.94
N GLU A 390 -13.88 21.58 13.81
CA GLU A 390 -13.93 23.00 14.22
C GLU A 390 -13.56 23.96 13.06
N SER A 391 -14.11 23.77 11.86
CA SER A 391 -13.84 24.66 10.71
C SER A 391 -14.96 25.67 10.45
N ASP A 392 -14.63 26.84 9.89
CA ASP A 392 -15.65 27.81 9.47
C ASP A 392 -16.62 27.23 8.44
N ALA A 393 -16.14 26.33 7.57
CA ALA A 393 -16.97 25.61 6.62
C ALA A 393 -17.99 24.71 7.34
N TYR A 394 -17.58 24.02 8.40
CA TYR A 394 -18.46 23.23 9.25
C TYR A 394 -19.51 24.12 9.93
N THR A 395 -19.09 25.21 10.57
CA THR A 395 -20.01 26.16 11.22
C THR A 395 -21.03 26.74 10.25
N ASN A 396 -20.62 27.09 9.03
CA ASN A 396 -21.53 27.60 8.00
C ASN A 396 -22.59 26.57 7.57
N LEU A 397 -22.25 25.27 7.53
CA LEU A 397 -23.22 24.21 7.25
C LEU A 397 -24.25 24.08 8.38
N LEU A 398 -23.83 24.24 9.64
CA LEU A 398 -24.74 24.21 10.80
C LEU A 398 -25.72 25.39 10.83
N VAL A 399 -25.37 26.52 10.20
CA VAL A 399 -26.29 27.65 10.00
C VAL A 399 -27.30 27.34 8.88
N LYS A 400 -26.88 26.62 7.83
CA LYS A 400 -27.71 26.31 6.65
C LYS A 400 -28.74 25.21 6.93
N TYR A 401 -28.40 24.19 7.73
CA TYR A 401 -29.23 23.02 7.98
C TYR A 401 -29.62 22.89 9.45
N ARG A 402 -30.85 22.42 9.72
CA ARG A 402 -31.25 22.11 11.10
C ARG A 402 -30.56 20.83 11.62
N PRO A 403 -30.40 20.66 12.94
CA PRO A 403 -29.80 19.45 13.51
C PRO A 403 -30.47 18.12 13.12
N ASP A 404 -31.77 18.14 12.78
CA ASP A 404 -32.52 16.96 12.32
C ASP A 404 -32.41 16.69 10.81
N GLN A 405 -31.76 17.57 10.04
CA GLN A 405 -31.61 17.48 8.59
C GLN A 405 -30.28 16.84 8.17
N CYS A 406 -29.92 15.72 8.83
CA CYS A 406 -28.67 15.03 8.54
C CYS A 406 -28.60 14.60 7.07
N VAL A 407 -29.67 13.97 6.56
CA VAL A 407 -29.68 13.41 5.19
C VAL A 407 -29.60 14.52 4.16
N GLU A 408 -30.37 15.59 4.30
CA GLU A 408 -30.41 16.70 3.36
C GLU A 408 -29.06 17.42 3.24
N CYS A 409 -28.36 17.61 4.37
CA CYS A 409 -27.01 18.17 4.36
C CYS A 409 -26.00 17.19 3.76
N HIS A 410 -26.01 15.92 4.21
CA HIS A 410 -25.02 14.93 3.81
C HIS A 410 -25.22 14.38 2.39
N GLU A 411 -26.38 14.59 1.76
CA GLU A 411 -26.53 14.40 0.31
C GLU A 411 -25.69 15.38 -0.50
N GLU A 412 -25.47 16.59 0.02
CA GLU A 412 -24.59 17.58 -0.61
C GLU A 412 -23.12 17.39 -0.21
N THR A 413 -22.85 17.12 1.08
CA THR A 413 -21.48 17.14 1.61
C THR A 413 -20.78 15.78 1.55
N THR A 414 -21.51 14.68 1.71
CA THR A 414 -20.97 13.31 1.66
C THR A 414 -21.93 12.34 0.95
N PRO A 415 -22.24 12.55 -0.34
CA PRO A 415 -23.30 11.82 -1.06
C PRO A 415 -23.12 10.30 -1.03
N GLY A 416 -21.88 9.80 -1.06
CA GLY A 416 -21.58 8.37 -0.97
C GLY A 416 -22.06 7.73 0.34
N ILE A 417 -21.85 8.41 1.48
CA ILE A 417 -22.30 7.94 2.80
C ILE A 417 -23.83 7.78 2.82
N VAL A 418 -24.54 8.80 2.33
CA VAL A 418 -26.01 8.76 2.30
C VAL A 418 -26.51 7.68 1.34
N ALA A 419 -25.88 7.54 0.17
CA ALA A 419 -26.26 6.52 -0.81
C ALA A 419 -26.11 5.10 -0.22
N GLU A 420 -24.98 4.81 0.43
CA GLU A 420 -24.76 3.52 1.09
C GLU A 420 -25.72 3.26 2.24
N TRP A 421 -25.91 4.26 3.11
CA TRP A 421 -26.87 4.15 4.21
C TRP A 421 -28.28 3.88 3.70
N LYS A 422 -28.75 4.57 2.65
CA LYS A 422 -30.06 4.32 2.03
C LYS A 422 -30.24 2.90 1.48
N MET A 423 -29.15 2.23 1.07
CA MET A 423 -29.17 0.83 0.62
C MET A 423 -29.15 -0.19 1.77
N SER A 424 -28.78 0.25 2.97
CA SER A 424 -28.62 -0.62 4.15
C SER A 424 -29.94 -1.13 4.72
N ASN A 425 -29.85 -2.15 5.58
CA ASN A 425 -30.95 -2.57 6.44
C ASN A 425 -31.24 -1.52 7.53
N HIS A 426 -30.28 -0.67 7.92
CA HIS A 426 -30.51 0.39 8.91
C HIS A 426 -31.47 1.47 8.39
N ALA A 427 -31.38 1.86 7.12
CA ALA A 427 -32.35 2.75 6.50
C ALA A 427 -33.69 2.05 6.23
N ASN A 428 -33.72 0.72 6.05
CA ASN A 428 -34.93 -0.01 5.69
C ASN A 428 -35.07 -1.34 6.47
N PRO A 429 -35.24 -1.28 7.81
CA PRO A 429 -35.23 -2.48 8.67
C PRO A 429 -36.48 -3.36 8.49
N LYS A 430 -37.53 -2.84 7.83
CA LYS A 430 -38.77 -3.56 7.51
C LYS A 430 -38.95 -3.75 6.00
N LYS A 431 -37.86 -3.85 5.22
CA LYS A 431 -37.93 -3.95 3.75
C LYS A 431 -38.46 -5.29 3.22
N ASN A 432 -38.29 -6.37 3.99
CA ASN A 432 -38.79 -7.71 3.66
C ASN A 432 -39.07 -8.50 4.95
N PRO A 433 -39.78 -9.64 4.87
CA PRO A 433 -40.16 -10.41 6.05
C PRO A 433 -38.98 -10.90 6.90
N HIS A 434 -37.84 -11.24 6.28
CA HIS A 434 -36.67 -11.76 6.99
C HIS A 434 -36.00 -10.66 7.84
N VAL A 435 -35.66 -9.51 7.23
CA VAL A 435 -35.06 -8.37 7.95
C VAL A 435 -36.05 -7.80 8.98
N SER A 436 -37.34 -7.81 8.67
CA SER A 436 -38.37 -7.37 9.60
C SER A 436 -38.47 -8.27 10.83
N ALA A 437 -38.25 -9.59 10.70
CA ALA A 437 -38.26 -10.51 11.83
C ALA A 437 -37.06 -10.27 12.76
N GLU A 438 -35.85 -10.11 12.21
CA GLU A 438 -34.67 -9.75 13.00
C GLU A 438 -34.84 -8.38 13.69
N THR A 439 -35.43 -7.41 12.98
CA THR A 439 -35.73 -6.09 13.53
C THR A 439 -36.71 -6.18 14.70
N GLN A 440 -37.74 -7.03 14.63
CA GLN A 440 -38.70 -7.19 15.73
C GLN A 440 -38.03 -7.73 17.01
N GLU A 441 -37.03 -8.61 16.89
CA GLU A 441 -36.24 -9.07 18.03
C GLU A 441 -35.45 -7.92 18.66
N ILE A 442 -34.87 -7.05 17.83
CA ILE A 442 -34.14 -5.85 18.29
C ILE A 442 -35.12 -4.83 18.91
N GLU A 443 -36.26 -4.55 18.27
CA GLU A 443 -37.29 -3.64 18.78
C GLU A 443 -37.80 -4.10 20.16
N ALA A 444 -37.99 -5.41 20.35
CA ALA A 444 -38.37 -6.00 21.63
C ALA A 444 -37.29 -5.84 22.71
N LEU A 445 -36.01 -5.92 22.31
CA LEU A 445 -34.88 -5.74 23.21
C LEU A 445 -34.71 -4.27 23.65
N ILE A 446 -34.77 -3.33 22.71
CA ILE A 446 -34.50 -1.90 22.97
C ILE A 446 -35.77 -1.12 23.36
N GLY A 447 -36.95 -1.72 23.25
CA GLY A 447 -38.23 -1.09 23.58
C GLY A 447 -38.64 0.07 22.66
N LYS A 448 -38.13 0.11 21.42
CA LYS A 448 -38.36 1.18 20.44
C LYS A 448 -38.67 0.60 19.07
N GLU A 449 -39.68 1.15 18.39
CA GLU A 449 -39.97 0.82 17.00
C GLU A 449 -38.92 1.43 16.04
N LEU A 450 -38.45 0.64 15.07
CA LEU A 450 -37.48 1.03 14.06
C LEU A 450 -38.14 1.02 12.67
N ASN A 451 -38.46 2.19 12.14
CA ASN A 451 -39.18 2.30 10.88
C ASN A 451 -38.26 2.51 9.67
N ASN A 452 -38.73 2.05 8.51
CA ASN A 452 -38.11 2.38 7.22
C ASN A 452 -38.04 3.89 7.04
N TRP A 453 -36.90 4.37 6.56
CA TRP A 453 -36.68 5.77 6.29
C TRP A 453 -37.64 6.28 5.23
N ARG A 454 -38.25 7.41 5.54
CA ARG A 454 -38.93 8.33 4.62
C ARG A 454 -38.62 9.74 5.09
N PRO A 455 -38.63 10.76 4.20
CA PRO A 455 -38.49 12.14 4.63
C PRO A 455 -39.44 12.47 5.79
N GLY A 456 -38.89 13.01 6.89
CA GLY A 456 -39.63 13.35 8.12
C GLY A 456 -39.80 12.22 9.15
N THR A 457 -39.34 11.00 8.89
CA THR A 457 -39.41 9.92 9.87
C THR A 457 -38.41 10.17 11.01
N LYS A 458 -38.85 10.00 12.27
CA LYS A 458 -38.03 10.24 13.48
C LYS A 458 -37.64 8.96 14.23
N ASP A 459 -38.29 7.84 13.88
CA ASP A 459 -38.06 6.53 14.49
C ASP A 459 -37.43 5.57 13.47
N GLY A 460 -36.16 5.24 13.66
CA GLY A 460 -35.38 4.37 12.79
C GLY A 460 -33.90 4.44 13.16
N VAL A 461 -33.06 3.67 12.47
CA VAL A 461 -31.59 3.72 12.64
C VAL A 461 -31.01 4.80 11.73
N TYR A 462 -31.27 6.06 12.09
CA TYR A 462 -30.77 7.26 11.39
C TYR A 462 -29.35 7.62 11.81
N CYS A 463 -28.74 8.54 11.05
CA CYS A 463 -27.41 9.09 11.36
C CYS A 463 -27.30 9.52 12.82
N SER A 464 -28.34 10.19 13.34
CA SER A 464 -28.38 10.69 14.72
C SER A 464 -28.42 9.60 15.79
N TYR A 465 -28.89 8.39 15.46
CA TYR A 465 -28.88 7.26 16.39
C TYR A 465 -27.45 6.76 16.60
N CYS A 466 -26.63 6.78 15.54
CA CYS A 466 -25.24 6.29 15.59
C CYS A 466 -24.20 7.38 15.89
N HIS A 467 -24.48 8.64 15.59
CA HIS A 467 -23.51 9.74 15.71
C HIS A 467 -23.92 10.85 16.68
N GLY A 468 -25.15 10.80 17.21
CA GLY A 468 -25.73 11.85 18.03
C GLY A 468 -26.56 12.85 17.22
N SER A 469 -27.51 13.51 17.88
CA SER A 469 -28.40 14.51 17.27
C SER A 469 -27.92 15.95 17.40
N ASP A 470 -26.81 16.19 18.10
CA ASP A 470 -26.23 17.50 18.34
C ASP A 470 -24.84 17.57 17.67
N HIS A 471 -24.70 18.46 16.69
CA HIS A 471 -23.48 18.61 15.89
C HIS A 471 -22.28 19.12 16.71
N GLU A 472 -22.50 19.78 17.85
CA GLU A 472 -21.42 20.17 18.75
C GLU A 472 -20.92 19.01 19.63
N LYS A 473 -21.70 17.92 19.68
CA LYS A 473 -21.48 16.74 20.52
C LYS A 473 -21.53 15.43 19.73
N LEU A 474 -21.17 15.47 18.45
CA LEU A 474 -21.04 14.25 17.65
C LEU A 474 -20.06 13.27 18.31
N PHE A 475 -20.29 11.99 18.05
CA PHE A 475 -19.37 10.92 18.40
C PHE A 475 -19.27 9.93 17.23
N MET A 476 -18.20 9.15 17.20
CA MET A 476 -18.09 8.02 16.29
C MET A 476 -18.64 6.76 16.99
N PRO A 477 -19.48 5.96 16.30
CA PRO A 477 -20.11 4.79 16.89
C PRO A 477 -19.07 3.72 17.25
N THR A 478 -19.22 3.14 18.43
CA THR A 478 -18.49 1.96 18.90
C THR A 478 -19.46 0.95 19.52
N VAL A 479 -18.98 -0.26 19.81
CA VAL A 479 -19.74 -1.33 20.45
C VAL A 479 -20.30 -0.87 21.80
N ASP A 480 -19.55 -0.05 22.52
CA ASP A 480 -19.84 0.41 23.87
C ASP A 480 -20.67 1.68 23.93
N ASN A 481 -20.91 2.32 22.80
CA ASN A 481 -21.61 3.61 22.76
C ASN A 481 -22.84 3.58 21.81
N SER A 482 -22.90 2.64 20.86
CA SER A 482 -23.95 2.59 19.84
C SER A 482 -24.29 1.15 19.46
N CYS A 483 -23.37 0.40 18.84
CA CYS A 483 -23.69 -0.86 18.15
C CYS A 483 -24.20 -1.94 19.12
N GLY A 484 -23.56 -2.08 20.29
CA GLY A 484 -23.89 -3.10 21.29
C GLY A 484 -25.23 -2.89 21.99
N ALA A 485 -25.86 -1.72 21.83
CA ALA A 485 -27.19 -1.44 22.36
C ALA A 485 -28.28 -2.24 21.60
N CYS A 486 -28.16 -2.31 20.27
CA CYS A 486 -29.07 -3.06 19.40
C CYS A 486 -28.58 -4.50 19.15
N HIS A 487 -27.27 -4.73 19.18
CA HIS A 487 -26.65 -6.01 18.85
C HIS A 487 -25.84 -6.62 20.03
N PRO A 488 -26.44 -6.79 21.23
CA PRO A 488 -25.71 -7.23 22.41
C PRO A 488 -25.20 -8.68 22.28
N LYS A 489 -25.88 -9.51 21.49
CA LYS A 489 -25.44 -10.89 21.21
C LYS A 489 -24.12 -10.90 20.45
N GLN A 490 -24.05 -10.15 19.36
CA GLN A 490 -22.84 -10.04 18.53
C GLN A 490 -21.71 -9.37 19.30
N ALA A 491 -22.01 -8.33 20.09
CA ALA A 491 -21.04 -7.72 21.00
C ALA A 491 -20.49 -8.76 21.98
N ALA A 492 -21.34 -9.48 22.72
CA ALA A 492 -20.90 -10.51 23.66
C ALA A 492 -20.09 -11.62 22.97
N GLU A 493 -20.49 -12.07 21.77
CA GLU A 493 -19.77 -13.06 20.99
C GLU A 493 -18.40 -12.59 20.50
N PHE A 494 -18.26 -11.30 20.13
CA PHE A 494 -17.00 -10.70 19.70
C PHE A 494 -16.01 -10.64 20.87
N ILE A 495 -16.46 -10.15 22.03
CA ILE A 495 -15.60 -9.93 23.20
C ILE A 495 -15.08 -11.23 23.81
N LYS A 496 -15.78 -12.36 23.62
CA LYS A 496 -15.24 -13.71 23.95
C LYS A 496 -13.87 -14.00 23.32
N GLY A 497 -13.47 -13.30 22.26
CA GLY A 497 -12.11 -13.39 21.74
C GLY A 497 -11.03 -13.10 22.79
N ARG A 498 -11.30 -12.23 23.77
CA ARG A 498 -10.40 -11.92 24.92
C ARG A 498 -10.14 -13.16 25.78
N ASP A 499 -11.13 -14.04 25.94
CA ASP A 499 -11.02 -15.27 26.75
C ASP A 499 -9.96 -16.25 26.22
N HIS A 500 -9.58 -16.11 24.94
CA HIS A 500 -8.56 -16.93 24.29
C HIS A 500 -7.15 -16.29 24.29
N GLY A 501 -7.02 -15.08 24.86
CA GLY A 501 -5.79 -14.28 24.84
C GLY A 501 -5.36 -13.84 23.44
N ARG A 502 -4.33 -12.99 23.34
CA ARG A 502 -3.82 -12.51 22.04
C ARG A 502 -3.16 -13.61 21.20
N PRO A 503 -3.16 -13.50 19.85
CA PRO A 503 -3.83 -12.48 19.03
C PRO A 503 -5.34 -12.72 18.91
N ASN A 504 -6.14 -11.67 18.97
CA ASN A 504 -7.59 -11.68 18.80
C ASN A 504 -8.08 -10.30 18.34
N HIS A 505 -9.28 -10.21 17.74
CA HIS A 505 -9.82 -8.94 17.27
C HIS A 505 -10.14 -7.95 18.42
N PRO A 506 -10.74 -8.37 19.55
CA PRO A 506 -10.99 -7.44 20.65
C PRO A 506 -9.73 -6.83 21.26
N GLN A 507 -8.55 -7.43 21.07
CA GLN A 507 -7.27 -6.95 21.59
C GLN A 507 -6.30 -6.53 20.47
N SER A 508 -6.83 -6.18 19.29
CA SER A 508 -6.04 -5.81 18.12
C SER A 508 -5.24 -4.52 18.39
N TRP A 509 -5.91 -3.49 18.92
CA TRP A 509 -5.30 -2.20 19.23
C TRP A 509 -4.26 -2.30 20.34
N GLU A 510 -4.52 -3.09 21.38
CA GLU A 510 -3.54 -3.40 22.43
C GLU A 510 -2.34 -4.16 21.85
N GLY A 511 -2.57 -5.04 20.86
CA GLY A 511 -1.51 -5.70 20.09
C GLY A 511 -0.55 -4.72 19.42
N ASN A 512 -1.08 -3.65 18.85
CA ASN A 512 -0.31 -2.58 18.18
C ASN A 512 0.46 -1.72 19.19
N VAL A 513 -0.27 -0.97 20.03
CA VAL A 513 0.30 0.11 20.84
C VAL A 513 1.05 -0.37 22.09
N SER A 514 0.97 -1.66 22.46
CA SER A 514 1.72 -2.18 23.62
C SER A 514 3.18 -2.52 23.31
N THR A 515 3.58 -2.55 22.03
CA THR A 515 4.96 -2.85 21.66
C THR A 515 5.90 -1.66 21.94
N PRO A 516 7.09 -1.89 22.50
CA PRO A 516 7.99 -0.79 22.86
C PRO A 516 8.55 -0.04 21.65
N TRP A 517 8.66 -0.69 20.49
CA TRP A 517 9.09 0.00 19.27
C TRP A 517 8.03 0.95 18.71
N TYR A 518 6.73 0.70 18.95
CA TYR A 518 5.67 1.61 18.50
C TYR A 518 5.83 3.02 19.09
N ALA A 519 5.89 3.12 20.42
CA ALA A 519 6.06 4.40 21.09
C ALA A 519 7.47 5.00 20.90
N GLU A 520 8.49 4.17 20.65
CA GLU A 520 9.82 4.64 20.26
C GLU A 520 9.81 5.43 18.94
N TYR A 521 9.01 5.03 17.94
CA TYR A 521 8.84 5.79 16.70
C TYR A 521 8.28 7.19 16.96
N TYR A 522 7.29 7.30 17.85
CA TYR A 522 6.76 8.61 18.25
C TYR A 522 7.81 9.45 18.99
N ARG A 523 8.63 8.86 19.88
CA ARG A 523 9.73 9.57 20.54
C ARG A 523 10.76 10.12 19.56
N ARG A 524 10.96 9.44 18.42
CA ARG A 524 11.87 9.86 17.34
C ARG A 524 11.25 10.86 16.36
N GLY A 525 9.98 11.22 16.53
CA GLY A 525 9.26 12.11 15.61
C GLY A 525 8.76 11.41 14.34
N GLU A 526 8.78 10.08 14.31
CA GLU A 526 8.44 9.24 13.16
C GLU A 526 7.08 8.52 13.34
N GLY A 527 6.24 8.97 14.28
CA GLY A 527 4.97 8.31 14.61
C GLY A 527 4.02 8.10 13.42
N TYR A 528 4.05 8.98 12.42
CA TYR A 528 3.27 8.81 11.18
C TYR A 528 3.66 7.56 10.37
N SER A 529 4.89 7.04 10.52
CA SER A 529 5.30 5.78 9.89
C SER A 529 4.52 4.58 10.40
N MET A 530 3.83 4.70 11.55
CA MET A 530 2.99 3.65 12.13
C MET A 530 1.53 3.70 11.65
N VAL A 531 1.13 4.67 10.81
CA VAL A 531 -0.27 4.82 10.38
C VAL A 531 -0.85 3.56 9.71
N GLY A 532 -0.03 2.80 8.98
CA GLY A 532 -0.45 1.53 8.39
C GLY A 532 -0.72 0.44 9.44
N CYS A 533 0.05 0.43 10.53
CA CYS A 533 -0.19 -0.45 11.68
C CYS A 533 -1.50 -0.05 12.37
N ASP A 534 -1.72 1.25 12.56
CA ASP A 534 -2.92 1.78 13.20
C ASP A 534 -4.19 1.48 12.41
N GLN A 535 -4.12 1.53 11.08
CA GLN A 535 -5.24 1.19 10.21
C GLN A 535 -5.57 -0.30 10.23
N CYS A 536 -4.56 -1.19 10.25
CA CYS A 536 -4.79 -2.64 10.31
C CYS A 536 -5.26 -3.10 11.70
N HIS A 537 -4.75 -2.46 12.75
CA HIS A 537 -4.98 -2.85 14.13
C HIS A 537 -5.92 -1.93 14.89
N GLN A 538 -6.69 -1.07 14.20
CA GLN A 538 -7.57 -0.09 14.83
C GLN A 538 -8.40 -0.70 15.96
N ASN A 539 -8.83 0.13 16.92
CA ASN A 539 -9.70 -0.34 17.98
C ASN A 539 -11.05 -0.77 17.37
N MET A 540 -11.16 -2.06 17.05
CA MET A 540 -12.26 -2.74 16.37
C MET A 540 -13.60 -2.65 17.12
N SER A 541 -13.67 -1.88 18.20
CA SER A 541 -14.90 -1.40 18.80
C SER A 541 -15.83 -0.69 17.81
N SER A 542 -15.34 -0.10 16.70
CA SER A 542 -16.19 0.54 15.67
C SER A 542 -17.06 -0.46 14.86
N CYS A 543 -16.71 -1.75 14.89
CA CYS A 543 -17.41 -2.87 14.24
C CYS A 543 -17.54 -2.80 12.70
N ASP A 544 -16.97 -1.82 12.00
CA ASP A 544 -17.14 -1.62 10.56
C ASP A 544 -15.96 -2.14 9.72
N ASP A 545 -15.06 -2.93 10.31
CA ASP A 545 -13.91 -3.53 9.64
C ASP A 545 -14.29 -4.63 8.63
N CYS A 546 -15.35 -5.41 8.90
CA CYS A 546 -15.77 -6.52 8.04
C CYS A 546 -17.03 -6.23 7.22
N HIS A 547 -18.03 -5.57 7.83
CA HIS A 547 -19.23 -5.10 7.14
C HIS A 547 -19.18 -3.58 7.09
N SER A 548 -18.58 -3.06 6.02
CA SER A 548 -18.15 -1.68 5.95
C SER A 548 -19.27 -0.67 6.15
N ARG A 549 -18.91 0.45 6.80
CA ARG A 549 -19.74 1.66 6.80
C ARG A 549 -19.93 2.14 5.35
N HIS A 550 -21.07 2.69 4.95
CA HIS A 550 -22.32 2.87 5.71
C HIS A 550 -23.40 1.87 5.31
N ARG A 551 -23.03 0.80 4.61
CA ARG A 551 -23.96 -0.25 4.16
C ARG A 551 -24.21 -1.31 5.24
N PHE A 552 -23.21 -1.61 6.07
CA PHE A 552 -23.27 -2.62 7.15
C PHE A 552 -23.81 -3.97 6.66
N SER A 553 -23.33 -4.44 5.51
CA SER A 553 -23.84 -5.63 4.84
C SER A 553 -23.29 -6.91 5.45
N ALA A 554 -24.13 -7.71 6.11
CA ALA A 554 -23.73 -9.05 6.58
C ALA A 554 -23.29 -9.97 5.42
N ALA A 555 -23.90 -9.81 4.24
CA ALA A 555 -23.51 -10.54 3.03
C ALA A 555 -22.11 -10.18 2.53
N GLU A 556 -21.67 -8.93 2.74
CA GLU A 556 -20.30 -8.48 2.45
C GLU A 556 -19.32 -9.09 3.46
N ALA A 557 -19.62 -8.99 4.76
CA ALA A 557 -18.77 -9.54 5.81
C ALA A 557 -18.59 -11.05 5.77
N ARG A 558 -19.45 -11.81 5.08
CA ARG A 558 -19.32 -13.27 4.88
C ARG A 558 -18.41 -13.66 3.72
N ARG A 559 -17.98 -12.69 2.89
CA ARG A 559 -17.08 -12.92 1.75
C ARG A 559 -15.62 -12.87 2.21
N PRO A 560 -14.75 -13.79 1.73
CA PRO A 560 -13.32 -13.79 2.05
C PRO A 560 -12.60 -12.45 1.87
N GLU A 561 -12.99 -11.63 0.89
CA GLU A 561 -12.43 -10.32 0.59
C GLU A 561 -12.57 -9.33 1.76
N ALA A 562 -13.56 -9.49 2.64
CA ALA A 562 -13.70 -8.64 3.83
C ALA A 562 -12.54 -8.79 4.82
N CYS A 563 -11.81 -9.92 4.78
CA CYS A 563 -10.66 -10.16 5.64
C CYS A 563 -9.33 -9.73 4.99
N SER A 564 -9.29 -9.61 3.65
CA SER A 564 -8.02 -9.56 2.92
C SER A 564 -7.21 -8.29 3.15
N ILE A 565 -7.86 -7.19 3.53
CA ILE A 565 -7.18 -5.90 3.75
C ILE A 565 -6.21 -5.92 4.94
N CYS A 566 -6.48 -6.77 5.94
CA CYS A 566 -5.64 -6.93 7.13
C CYS A 566 -4.85 -8.25 7.09
N HIS A 567 -5.50 -9.33 6.67
CA HIS A 567 -4.95 -10.69 6.70
C HIS A 567 -4.20 -11.03 5.41
N MET A 568 -3.15 -10.27 5.10
CA MET A 568 -2.27 -10.44 3.94
C MET A 568 -0.83 -10.03 4.28
N GLY A 569 0.13 -10.26 3.38
CA GLY A 569 1.49 -9.80 3.54
C GLY A 569 2.45 -10.79 4.20
N PRO A 570 3.68 -10.37 4.51
CA PRO A 570 4.80 -11.28 4.73
C PRO A 570 4.79 -12.04 6.06
N ASP A 571 4.18 -11.52 7.12
CA ASP A 571 4.08 -12.18 8.43
C ASP A 571 2.76 -12.96 8.61
N HIS A 572 1.78 -12.76 7.73
CA HIS A 572 0.53 -13.51 7.72
C HIS A 572 -0.15 -13.48 6.34
N PRO A 573 0.35 -14.26 5.34
CA PRO A 573 -0.22 -14.27 3.98
C PRO A 573 -1.49 -15.13 3.91
N ASP A 574 -2.46 -14.86 4.79
CA ASP A 574 -3.69 -15.63 4.93
C ASP A 574 -4.54 -15.52 3.67
N TRP A 575 -4.70 -14.31 3.13
CA TRP A 575 -5.40 -14.05 1.88
C TRP A 575 -4.71 -14.70 0.69
N GLU A 576 -3.40 -14.56 0.55
CA GLU A 576 -2.63 -15.12 -0.56
C GLU A 576 -2.67 -16.65 -0.51
N SER A 577 -2.51 -17.24 0.67
CA SER A 577 -2.59 -18.69 0.86
C SER A 577 -4.00 -19.23 0.61
N TYR A 578 -5.05 -18.59 1.12
CA TYR A 578 -6.43 -18.99 0.85
C TYR A 578 -6.82 -18.81 -0.62
N SER A 579 -6.67 -17.61 -1.18
CA SER A 579 -7.15 -17.26 -2.53
C SER A 579 -6.48 -18.10 -3.63
N ARG A 580 -5.22 -18.52 -3.41
CA ARG A 580 -4.46 -19.39 -4.32
C ARG A 580 -4.58 -20.88 -3.99
N SER A 581 -5.27 -21.26 -2.91
CA SER A 581 -5.61 -22.66 -2.62
C SER A 581 -6.72 -23.17 -3.54
N LYS A 582 -7.01 -24.47 -3.50
CA LYS A 582 -8.19 -25.01 -4.19
C LYS A 582 -9.50 -24.46 -3.66
N TRP A 583 -9.59 -24.11 -2.37
CA TRP A 583 -10.79 -23.50 -1.79
C TRP A 583 -11.03 -22.11 -2.39
N GLY A 584 -9.99 -21.26 -2.40
CA GLY A 584 -10.05 -19.92 -3.00
C GLY A 584 -10.35 -19.93 -4.49
N VAL A 585 -9.77 -20.88 -5.25
CA VAL A 585 -10.06 -21.02 -6.69
C VAL A 585 -11.51 -21.46 -6.94
N ILE A 586 -12.05 -22.39 -6.15
CA ILE A 586 -13.48 -22.79 -6.26
C ILE A 586 -14.38 -21.61 -5.87
N TYR A 587 -14.05 -20.90 -4.80
CA TYR A 587 -14.75 -19.69 -4.39
C TYR A 587 -14.79 -18.67 -5.54
N GLU A 588 -13.64 -18.25 -6.07
CA GLU A 588 -13.56 -17.21 -7.09
C GLU A 588 -14.34 -17.56 -8.37
N THR A 589 -14.30 -18.82 -8.76
CA THR A 589 -14.98 -19.30 -9.98
C THR A 589 -16.48 -19.53 -9.79
N THR A 590 -17.00 -19.54 -8.57
CA THR A 590 -18.41 -19.90 -8.28
C THR A 590 -19.15 -18.92 -7.37
N LYS A 591 -18.50 -17.91 -6.79
CA LYS A 591 -19.04 -16.98 -5.78
C LYS A 591 -20.33 -16.27 -6.16
N GLU A 592 -20.55 -16.03 -7.45
CA GLU A 592 -21.79 -15.40 -7.97
C GLU A 592 -23.04 -16.30 -7.82
N ARG A 593 -22.86 -17.61 -7.61
CA ARG A 593 -23.95 -18.56 -7.40
C ARG A 593 -24.26 -18.82 -5.93
N TRP A 594 -23.40 -18.36 -5.03
CA TRP A 594 -23.52 -18.64 -3.60
C TRP A 594 -24.56 -17.74 -2.97
N ASN A 595 -25.30 -18.26 -2.00
CA ASN A 595 -26.28 -17.48 -1.26
C ASN A 595 -25.61 -16.77 -0.07
N TRP A 596 -25.31 -15.48 -0.24
CA TRP A 596 -24.67 -14.66 0.79
C TRP A 596 -25.63 -14.14 1.86
N ASP A 597 -26.94 -14.23 1.64
CA ASP A 597 -27.96 -13.74 2.58
C ASP A 597 -28.15 -14.70 3.77
N LYS A 598 -27.94 -16.01 3.55
CA LYS A 598 -28.00 -17.02 4.62
C LYS A 598 -26.98 -16.77 5.74
N ASN A 599 -27.40 -17.00 6.98
CA ASN A 599 -26.47 -17.05 8.11
C ASN A 599 -25.51 -18.23 7.96
N LEU A 600 -24.29 -18.13 8.51
CA LEU A 600 -23.28 -19.20 8.39
C LEU A 600 -23.77 -20.55 8.95
N ALA A 601 -24.66 -20.53 9.96
CA ALA A 601 -25.28 -21.72 10.52
C ALA A 601 -26.33 -22.38 9.60
N GLU A 602 -26.84 -21.65 8.61
CA GLU A 602 -27.86 -22.10 7.65
C GLU A 602 -27.26 -22.53 6.31
N VAL A 603 -25.99 -22.20 6.07
CA VAL A 603 -25.24 -22.62 4.88
C VAL A 603 -25.15 -24.14 4.84
N ILE A 604 -25.62 -24.71 3.73
CA ILE A 604 -25.51 -26.12 3.40
C ILE A 604 -24.21 -26.34 2.59
N PRO A 605 -23.17 -26.99 3.16
CA PRO A 605 -21.92 -27.23 2.46
C PRO A 605 -22.14 -28.12 1.23
N GLY A 606 -21.57 -27.73 0.08
CA GLY A 606 -21.75 -28.40 -1.20
C GLY A 606 -22.97 -27.96 -2.02
N GLU A 607 -23.87 -27.17 -1.43
CA GLU A 607 -25.03 -26.58 -2.13
C GLU A 607 -24.94 -25.06 -2.14
N ASP A 608 -24.93 -24.44 -0.96
CA ASP A 608 -24.80 -22.99 -0.83
C ASP A 608 -23.34 -22.58 -1.06
N TYR A 609 -22.40 -23.25 -0.37
CA TYR A 609 -20.96 -23.00 -0.43
C TYR A 609 -20.24 -24.26 -0.94
N LEU A 610 -19.64 -24.18 -2.13
CA LEU A 610 -18.89 -25.29 -2.74
C LEU A 610 -17.47 -25.46 -2.15
N ALA A 611 -16.98 -24.43 -1.46
CA ALA A 611 -15.72 -24.41 -0.74
C ALA A 611 -15.91 -23.63 0.58
N PRO A 612 -15.07 -23.81 1.61
CA PRO A 612 -15.15 -22.97 2.80
C PRO A 612 -14.71 -21.53 2.50
N THR A 613 -15.24 -20.56 3.25
CA THR A 613 -14.69 -19.19 3.34
C THR A 613 -13.89 -19.00 4.63
N CYS A 614 -13.18 -17.88 4.75
CA CYS A 614 -12.51 -17.45 5.98
C CYS A 614 -13.46 -17.51 7.18
N GLN A 615 -14.64 -16.91 7.03
CA GLN A 615 -15.69 -16.81 8.04
C GLN A 615 -16.27 -18.18 8.38
N TYR A 616 -16.62 -18.99 7.38
CA TYR A 616 -17.18 -20.32 7.60
C TYR A 616 -16.23 -21.20 8.42
N CYS A 617 -14.93 -21.07 8.18
CA CYS A 617 -13.91 -21.78 8.93
C CYS A 617 -13.65 -21.19 10.32
N HIS A 618 -13.34 -19.89 10.42
CA HIS A 618 -12.80 -19.30 11.64
C HIS A 618 -13.87 -18.97 12.68
N MET A 619 -15.08 -18.53 12.26
CA MET A 619 -16.20 -18.22 13.15
C MET A 619 -16.91 -19.45 13.72
N TYR A 620 -16.56 -20.65 13.24
CA TYR A 620 -17.09 -21.91 13.77
C TYR A 620 -16.53 -22.23 15.17
N VAL A 621 -17.38 -22.36 16.19
CA VAL A 621 -16.93 -22.60 17.58
C VAL A 621 -17.05 -24.06 18.03
N GLY A 622 -17.53 -24.93 17.14
CA GLY A 622 -17.81 -26.36 17.39
C GLY A 622 -19.31 -26.65 17.57
N ASN A 623 -19.69 -27.92 17.50
CA ASN A 623 -21.06 -28.40 17.77
C ASN A 623 -22.13 -27.69 16.90
N ASN A 624 -21.83 -27.49 15.61
CA ASN A 624 -22.69 -26.78 14.64
C ASN A 624 -23.06 -25.34 15.01
N LYS A 625 -22.17 -24.63 15.71
CA LYS A 625 -22.36 -23.21 16.06
C LYS A 625 -21.31 -22.32 15.42
N TRP A 626 -21.77 -21.13 15.00
CA TRP A 626 -20.95 -20.03 14.53
C TRP A 626 -21.23 -18.81 15.41
N GLU A 627 -20.18 -18.11 15.83
CA GLU A 627 -20.22 -16.91 16.66
C GLU A 627 -19.27 -15.84 16.09
N MET A 628 -19.33 -14.60 16.59
CA MET A 628 -18.49 -13.50 16.08
C MET A 628 -16.98 -13.63 16.38
N ASN A 629 -16.57 -14.38 17.41
CA ASN A 629 -15.15 -14.63 17.69
C ASN A 629 -14.52 -15.63 16.68
N VAL A 630 -13.23 -15.46 16.43
CA VAL A 630 -12.46 -16.25 15.45
C VAL A 630 -11.34 -17.08 16.07
N GLU A 631 -11.17 -16.99 17.40
CA GLU A 631 -10.01 -17.48 18.14
C GLU A 631 -10.26 -18.82 18.83
N THR A 632 -11.52 -19.23 18.96
CA THR A 632 -11.95 -20.46 19.67
C THR A 632 -11.12 -21.68 19.30
N LYS A 633 -10.72 -21.82 18.03
CA LYS A 633 -10.00 -22.99 17.51
C LYS A 633 -8.48 -22.77 17.32
N GLY A 634 -7.93 -21.65 17.76
CA GLY A 634 -6.51 -21.34 17.59
C GLY A 634 -5.60 -22.28 18.40
N ILE A 635 -4.81 -23.12 17.71
CA ILE A 635 -3.78 -23.99 18.31
C ILE A 635 -2.40 -23.36 18.13
N TRP A 636 -1.92 -23.24 16.89
CA TRP A 636 -0.65 -22.59 16.54
C TRP A 636 -0.68 -21.07 16.61
N ARG A 637 -1.88 -20.47 16.74
CA ARG A 637 -2.09 -19.01 16.80
C ARG A 637 -1.44 -18.33 15.59
N MET A 638 -0.61 -17.31 15.82
CA MET A 638 0.17 -16.65 14.77
C MET A 638 1.33 -17.52 14.25
N GLY A 639 1.81 -18.51 15.02
CA GLY A 639 2.96 -19.36 14.67
C GLY A 639 4.26 -18.96 15.35
N VAL A 640 4.28 -17.89 16.15
CA VAL A 640 5.50 -17.27 16.70
C VAL A 640 5.91 -17.75 18.10
N ILE A 641 5.08 -18.53 18.79
CA ILE A 641 5.41 -19.07 20.12
C ILE A 641 5.99 -20.49 19.95
N PRO A 642 7.20 -20.77 20.50
CA PRO A 642 7.81 -22.09 20.40
C PRO A 642 6.91 -23.20 20.99
N PRO A 643 6.73 -24.35 20.30
CA PRO A 643 6.00 -25.50 20.84
C PRO A 643 6.82 -26.29 21.85
N LYS A 644 6.20 -26.90 22.87
CA LYS A 644 6.89 -27.78 23.83
C LYS A 644 7.39 -29.07 23.20
N GLU A 645 6.80 -29.50 22.09
CA GLU A 645 7.08 -30.76 21.41
C GLU A 645 8.40 -30.76 20.62
N VAL A 646 9.06 -29.61 20.47
CA VAL A 646 10.39 -29.51 19.87
C VAL A 646 11.45 -29.40 20.97
N GLU A 647 12.45 -30.29 20.90
CA GLU A 647 13.65 -30.20 21.74
C GLU A 647 14.59 -29.14 21.17
N PHE A 648 14.62 -27.96 21.80
CA PHE A 648 15.46 -26.83 21.41
C PHE A 648 16.87 -26.94 21.98
N LYS A 649 17.88 -26.57 21.17
CA LYS A 649 19.29 -26.52 21.55
C LYS A 649 19.78 -25.10 21.85
N SER A 650 19.16 -24.09 21.23
CA SER A 650 19.39 -22.67 21.52
C SER A 650 18.74 -22.25 22.84
N GLY A 651 18.84 -20.97 23.19
CA GLY A 651 18.11 -20.32 24.28
C GLY A 651 16.60 -20.49 24.19
N LEU A 652 16.02 -20.85 23.03
CA LEU A 652 14.59 -21.22 22.91
C LEU A 652 14.17 -22.32 23.89
N LYS A 653 15.10 -23.15 24.37
CA LYS A 653 14.83 -24.13 25.43
C LYS A 653 14.31 -23.48 26.72
N ASP A 654 14.76 -22.26 27.02
CA ASP A 654 14.44 -21.48 28.22
C ASP A 654 13.29 -20.47 28.02
N PHE A 655 12.75 -20.34 26.79
CA PHE A 655 11.55 -19.53 26.54
C PHE A 655 10.42 -19.97 27.50
N PRO A 656 9.74 -19.04 28.22
CA PRO A 656 9.62 -17.59 28.03
C PRO A 656 10.62 -16.72 28.83
N TYR A 657 11.74 -17.27 29.31
CA TYR A 657 12.77 -16.53 30.06
C TYR A 657 12.27 -15.87 31.35
N GLY A 658 11.22 -16.44 31.95
CA GLY A 658 10.59 -15.94 33.17
C GLY A 658 9.63 -14.76 32.98
N ILE A 659 9.45 -14.26 31.76
CA ILE A 659 8.49 -13.19 31.43
C ILE A 659 7.07 -13.64 31.81
N LYS A 660 6.26 -12.71 32.34
CA LYS A 660 4.91 -12.96 32.87
C LYS A 660 3.81 -12.25 32.07
N ILE A 661 4.12 -11.76 30.88
CA ILE A 661 3.19 -11.05 30.00
C ILE A 661 2.55 -12.05 29.03
N PRO A 662 1.23 -12.27 29.04
CA PRO A 662 0.58 -13.15 28.07
C PRO A 662 0.54 -12.55 26.64
N PRO A 663 0.63 -13.38 25.58
CA PRO A 663 0.80 -14.84 25.58
C PRO A 663 2.27 -15.31 25.60
N MET A 664 3.22 -14.40 25.82
CA MET A 664 4.66 -14.71 25.85
C MET A 664 5.14 -15.23 27.21
N ASP A 665 4.22 -15.70 28.05
CA ASP A 665 4.45 -16.25 29.39
C ASP A 665 4.54 -17.79 29.42
N LYS A 666 4.41 -18.44 28.26
CA LYS A 666 4.49 -19.90 28.11
C LYS A 666 4.79 -20.34 26.68
N LYS A 667 5.33 -21.56 26.53
CA LYS A 667 5.38 -22.30 25.25
C LYS A 667 4.00 -22.82 24.87
N LEU A 668 3.76 -23.05 23.57
CA LEU A 668 2.55 -23.73 23.10
C LEU A 668 2.61 -25.23 23.42
N GLU A 669 1.45 -25.82 23.69
CA GLU A 669 1.31 -27.26 23.96
C GLU A 669 0.36 -27.86 22.91
N ILE A 670 0.92 -28.34 21.80
CA ILE A 670 0.18 -28.75 20.61
C ILE A 670 -0.69 -29.99 20.88
N TYR A 671 -0.23 -30.89 21.75
CA TYR A 671 -0.96 -32.11 22.10
C TYR A 671 -1.57 -32.12 23.51
N SER A 672 -1.72 -30.94 24.14
CA SER A 672 -2.47 -30.81 25.40
C SER A 672 -3.95 -31.17 25.23
N ALA A 673 -4.65 -31.49 26.33
CA ALA A 673 -6.08 -31.79 26.30
C ALA A 673 -6.92 -30.64 25.70
N GLU A 674 -6.54 -29.39 25.97
CA GLU A 674 -7.17 -28.20 25.39
C GLU A 674 -6.97 -28.14 23.86
N SER A 675 -5.73 -28.33 23.39
CA SER A 675 -5.42 -28.35 21.96
C SER A 675 -6.09 -29.50 21.23
N GLN A 676 -6.24 -30.66 21.89
CA GLN A 676 -6.97 -31.81 21.33
C GLN A 676 -8.47 -31.52 21.17
N GLU A 677 -9.10 -30.80 22.11
CA GLU A 677 -10.49 -30.37 21.95
C GLU A 677 -10.64 -29.33 20.81
N LYS A 678 -9.70 -28.39 20.68
CA LYS A 678 -9.66 -27.47 19.53
C LYS A 678 -9.47 -28.21 18.21
N ARG A 679 -8.60 -29.23 18.18
CA ARG A 679 -8.37 -30.10 17.02
C ARG A 679 -9.64 -30.86 16.65
N ARG A 680 -10.37 -31.40 17.63
CA ARG A 680 -11.66 -32.07 17.42
C ARG A 680 -12.64 -31.15 16.69
N LYS A 681 -12.74 -29.88 17.09
CA LYS A 681 -13.60 -28.88 16.44
C LYS A 681 -13.16 -28.56 15.01
N TRP A 682 -11.86 -28.49 14.73
CA TRP A 682 -11.35 -28.39 13.35
C TRP A 682 -11.75 -29.60 12.51
N VAL A 683 -11.53 -30.82 13.01
CA VAL A 683 -11.90 -32.04 12.29
C VAL A 683 -13.42 -32.11 12.07
N GLU A 684 -14.23 -31.71 13.05
CA GLU A 684 -15.70 -31.61 12.92
C GLU A 684 -16.12 -30.69 11.76
N LEU A 685 -15.51 -29.50 11.68
CA LEU A 685 -15.73 -28.56 10.58
C LEU A 685 -15.31 -29.13 9.23
N CYS A 686 -14.08 -29.65 9.11
CA CYS A 686 -13.58 -30.23 7.86
C CYS A 686 -14.41 -31.42 7.41
N SER A 687 -15.00 -32.16 8.36
CA SER A 687 -15.83 -33.34 8.10
C SER A 687 -17.17 -33.02 7.44
N LYS A 688 -17.51 -31.74 7.28
CA LYS A 688 -18.67 -31.31 6.49
C LYS A 688 -18.51 -31.57 4.99
N CYS A 689 -17.27 -31.67 4.49
CA CYS A 689 -16.97 -31.93 3.07
C CYS A 689 -15.95 -33.06 2.85
N HIS A 690 -15.05 -33.29 3.80
CA HIS A 690 -14.01 -34.32 3.72
C HIS A 690 -14.27 -35.46 4.70
N SER A 691 -13.62 -36.61 4.50
CA SER A 691 -13.62 -37.63 5.56
C SER A 691 -12.84 -37.14 6.79
N SER A 692 -13.28 -37.53 7.98
CA SER A 692 -12.58 -37.22 9.22
C SER A 692 -11.13 -37.72 9.23
N ARG A 693 -10.86 -38.86 8.57
CA ARG A 693 -9.51 -39.38 8.36
C ARG A 693 -8.63 -38.41 7.56
N PHE A 694 -9.13 -37.92 6.43
CA PHE A 694 -8.39 -36.97 5.60
C PHE A 694 -8.10 -35.68 6.36
N ALA A 695 -9.12 -35.13 7.03
CA ALA A 695 -8.98 -33.91 7.84
C ALA A 695 -7.94 -34.08 8.97
N GLY A 696 -8.02 -35.19 9.71
CA GLY A 696 -7.06 -35.49 10.77
C GLY A 696 -5.63 -35.61 10.27
N MET A 697 -5.41 -36.33 9.16
CA MET A 697 -4.09 -36.50 8.55
C MET A 697 -3.51 -35.19 8.00
N TRP A 698 -4.35 -34.32 7.43
CA TRP A 698 -3.91 -33.01 6.95
C TRP A 698 -3.42 -32.12 8.10
N LEU A 699 -4.21 -32.05 9.18
CA LEU A 699 -3.87 -31.23 10.35
C LEU A 699 -2.67 -31.78 11.12
N ASP A 700 -2.46 -33.10 11.14
CA ASP A 700 -1.22 -33.69 11.66
C ASP A 700 -0.01 -33.33 10.78
N SER A 701 -0.16 -33.34 9.45
CA SER A 701 0.90 -32.91 8.53
C SER A 701 1.30 -31.44 8.74
N LEU A 702 0.33 -30.57 9.04
CA LEU A 702 0.57 -29.19 9.45
C LEU A 702 1.40 -29.11 10.74
N ASP A 703 1.10 -29.93 11.75
CA ASP A 703 1.89 -29.97 12.98
C ASP A 703 3.34 -30.40 12.70
N GLN A 704 3.52 -31.45 11.89
CA GLN A 704 4.85 -31.93 11.50
C GLN A 704 5.65 -30.86 10.74
N TYR A 705 4.99 -30.13 9.82
CA TYR A 705 5.58 -28.99 9.12
C TYR A 705 6.10 -27.94 10.11
N MET A 706 5.26 -27.57 11.08
CA MET A 706 5.59 -26.55 12.07
C MET A 706 6.77 -26.98 12.95
N PHE A 707 6.80 -28.22 13.42
CA PHE A 707 7.93 -28.74 14.21
C PHE A 707 9.24 -28.70 13.42
N GLU A 708 9.20 -29.07 12.15
CA GLU A 708 10.35 -29.09 11.26
C GLU A 708 10.85 -27.66 10.98
N SER A 709 9.94 -26.71 10.81
CA SER A 709 10.28 -25.28 10.67
C SER A 709 10.91 -24.73 11.96
N TRP A 710 10.35 -25.03 13.13
CA TRP A 710 10.92 -24.64 14.43
C TRP A 710 12.31 -25.22 14.72
N ARG A 711 12.60 -26.44 14.26
CA ARG A 711 13.96 -27.01 14.34
C ARG A 711 14.98 -26.20 13.53
N ARG A 712 14.60 -25.65 12.37
CA ARG A 712 15.49 -24.78 11.58
C ARG A 712 15.70 -23.44 12.27
N ILE A 713 14.64 -22.85 12.83
CA ILE A 713 14.73 -21.59 13.60
C ILE A 713 15.68 -21.77 14.80
N ASP A 714 15.55 -22.88 15.53
CA ASP A 714 16.44 -23.22 16.65
C ASP A 714 17.91 -23.31 16.22
N GLU A 715 18.17 -23.93 15.07
CA GLU A 715 19.52 -24.02 14.54
C GLU A 715 20.11 -22.64 14.21
N ALA A 716 19.33 -21.77 13.57
CA ALA A 716 19.73 -20.40 13.27
C ALA A 716 20.00 -19.60 14.56
N GLN A 717 19.13 -19.70 15.56
CA GLN A 717 19.32 -19.00 16.83
C GLN A 717 20.58 -19.48 17.55
N LEU A 718 20.83 -20.80 17.58
CA LEU A 718 22.03 -21.37 18.20
C LEU A 718 23.32 -20.85 17.56
N ILE A 719 23.34 -20.61 16.24
CA ILE A 719 24.49 -20.02 15.56
C ILE A 719 24.72 -18.59 16.04
N ILE A 720 23.67 -17.78 16.12
CA ILE A 720 23.76 -16.37 16.53
C ILE A 720 24.15 -16.24 17.99
N GLU A 721 23.55 -17.04 18.88
CA GLU A 721 23.92 -17.08 20.30
C GLU A 721 25.40 -17.45 20.49
N LYS A 722 25.92 -18.40 19.69
CA LYS A 722 27.35 -18.72 19.70
C LYS A 722 28.20 -17.52 19.28
N LEU A 723 27.84 -16.80 18.22
CA LEU A 723 28.58 -15.60 17.81
C LEU A 723 28.60 -14.52 18.91
N PHE A 724 27.49 -14.31 19.63
CA PHE A 724 27.48 -13.43 20.79
C PHE A 724 28.38 -13.94 21.92
N SER A 725 28.29 -15.23 22.27
CA SER A 725 29.16 -15.83 23.29
C SER A 725 30.65 -15.78 22.93
N GLU A 726 30.93 -15.81 21.63
CA GLU A 726 32.26 -15.69 21.05
C GLU A 726 32.70 -14.22 20.91
N ASN A 727 31.89 -13.20 21.22
CA ASN A 727 32.18 -11.79 20.92
C ASN A 727 32.58 -11.55 19.44
N ALA A 728 31.88 -12.19 18.51
CA ALA A 728 32.15 -12.10 17.06
C ALA A 728 31.18 -11.18 16.31
N ILE A 729 30.10 -10.73 16.97
CA ILE A 729 29.14 -9.78 16.41
C ILE A 729 29.72 -8.36 16.48
N GLU A 730 29.73 -7.66 15.35
CA GLU A 730 30.23 -6.29 15.23
C GLU A 730 29.13 -5.35 14.68
N PRO A 731 28.98 -4.12 15.21
CA PRO A 731 29.51 -3.69 16.51
C PRO A 731 28.96 -4.59 17.65
N PRO A 732 29.59 -4.70 18.82
CA PRO A 732 29.02 -5.45 19.94
C PRO A 732 27.80 -4.71 20.56
N PRO A 733 26.90 -5.39 21.29
CA PRO A 733 25.69 -4.79 21.88
C PRO A 733 25.95 -3.53 22.73
N GLU A 734 27.07 -3.47 23.45
CA GLU A 734 27.45 -2.33 24.30
C GLU A 734 27.81 -1.06 23.50
N LYS A 735 28.08 -1.21 22.20
CA LYS A 735 28.43 -0.11 21.28
C LYS A 735 27.30 0.27 20.32
N ARG A 736 26.13 -0.34 20.46
CA ARG A 736 24.94 -0.05 19.65
C ARG A 736 23.91 0.68 20.51
N PRO A 737 22.91 1.39 19.93
CA PRO A 737 21.76 1.89 20.67
C PRO A 737 21.04 0.76 21.45
N PRO A 738 20.42 1.07 22.59
CA PRO A 738 19.73 0.07 23.40
C PRO A 738 18.47 -0.45 22.69
N PHE A 739 17.91 -1.55 23.19
CA PHE A 739 16.58 -2.02 22.78
C PHE A 739 15.53 -0.89 22.92
N PRO A 740 14.57 -0.76 21.99
CA PRO A 740 13.57 0.32 22.01
C PRO A 740 12.90 0.50 23.37
N LEU A 741 12.71 1.76 23.81
CA LEU A 741 12.09 2.12 25.09
C LEU A 741 12.75 1.54 26.36
N SER A 742 14.01 1.09 26.32
CA SER A 742 14.68 0.46 27.48
C SER A 742 14.68 1.30 28.77
N ASP A 743 14.73 2.62 28.65
CA ASP A 743 14.65 3.58 29.76
C ASP A 743 13.28 3.57 30.47
N LEU A 744 12.21 3.21 29.75
CA LEU A 744 10.84 3.18 30.28
C LEU A 744 10.33 1.76 30.55
N ILE A 745 10.83 0.74 29.85
CA ILE A 745 10.44 -0.67 30.07
C ILE A 745 10.57 -1.07 31.54
N ILE A 746 11.71 -0.75 32.16
CA ILE A 746 11.97 -1.04 33.57
C ILE A 746 10.97 -0.32 34.48
N LYS A 747 10.68 0.95 34.17
CA LYS A 747 9.80 1.82 34.96
C LYS A 747 8.33 1.40 34.86
N VAL A 748 7.86 1.06 33.66
CA VAL A 748 6.45 0.82 33.35
C VAL A 748 6.04 -0.62 33.62
N LEU A 749 6.89 -1.60 33.29
CA LEU A 749 6.54 -3.02 33.42
C LEU A 749 6.97 -3.62 34.76
N GLY A 750 8.09 -3.16 35.33
CA GLY A 750 8.61 -3.67 36.59
C GLY A 750 9.03 -5.16 36.54
N ALA A 751 9.50 -5.65 37.69
CA ALA A 751 9.94 -7.05 37.82
C ALA A 751 8.78 -8.06 37.79
N GLU A 752 7.57 -7.62 38.11
CA GLU A 752 6.36 -8.45 38.10
C GLU A 752 6.02 -8.93 36.69
N LYS A 753 6.05 -8.03 35.70
CA LYS A 753 5.73 -8.37 34.31
C LYS A 753 6.92 -8.94 33.54
N LEU A 754 8.11 -8.36 33.71
CA LEU A 754 9.31 -8.83 32.99
C LEU A 754 9.90 -10.12 33.57
N GLY A 755 9.59 -10.45 34.82
CA GLY A 755 10.32 -11.47 35.57
C GLY A 755 11.64 -10.92 36.14
N ALA A 756 12.06 -11.47 37.28
CA ALA A 756 13.19 -10.95 38.06
C ALA A 756 14.52 -10.93 37.28
N GLU A 757 14.77 -11.96 36.49
CA GLU A 757 16.01 -12.08 35.72
C GLU A 757 16.08 -11.08 34.57
N MET A 758 15.03 -10.99 33.76
CA MET A 758 14.97 -10.05 32.63
C MET A 758 14.99 -8.60 33.13
N TYR A 759 14.23 -8.28 34.18
CA TYR A 759 14.26 -6.97 34.82
C TYR A 759 15.67 -6.58 35.29
N ARG A 760 16.40 -7.53 35.91
CA ARG A 760 17.78 -7.33 36.34
C ARG A 760 18.71 -7.11 35.14
N LEU A 761 18.59 -7.90 34.08
CA LEU A 761 19.43 -7.78 32.88
C LEU A 761 19.23 -6.42 32.21
N PHE A 762 17.99 -6.01 31.92
CA PHE A 762 17.69 -4.69 31.35
C PHE A 762 18.25 -3.56 32.21
N LYS A 763 18.15 -3.66 33.54
CA LYS A 763 18.69 -2.64 34.46
C LYS A 763 20.22 -2.61 34.47
N GLN A 764 20.87 -3.76 34.38
CA GLN A 764 22.34 -3.85 34.39
C GLN A 764 22.96 -3.36 33.09
N THR A 765 22.32 -3.65 31.95
CA THR A 765 22.84 -3.28 30.63
C THR A 765 22.29 -1.95 30.12
N ASN A 766 21.35 -1.32 30.84
CA ASN A 766 20.60 -0.15 30.38
C ASN A 766 19.98 -0.36 28.97
N GLY A 767 19.55 -1.59 28.68
CA GLY A 767 19.01 -1.96 27.38
C GLY A 767 20.04 -2.27 26.29
N HIS A 768 21.34 -2.13 26.56
CA HIS A 768 22.41 -2.52 25.63
C HIS A 768 22.70 -4.02 25.72
N LEU A 769 21.75 -4.81 25.24
CA LEU A 769 21.84 -6.27 25.22
C LEU A 769 21.22 -6.81 23.92
N PRO A 770 21.66 -7.98 23.43
CA PRO A 770 21.02 -8.61 22.29
C PRO A 770 19.67 -9.18 22.70
N VAL A 771 18.62 -8.86 21.95
CA VAL A 771 17.26 -9.39 22.16
C VAL A 771 16.83 -10.11 20.88
N ILE A 772 17.21 -11.37 20.73
CA ILE A 772 16.90 -12.15 19.52
C ILE A 772 15.74 -13.14 19.76
N GLY A 773 15.13 -13.59 18.67
CA GLY A 773 14.15 -14.67 18.69
C GLY A 773 12.71 -14.21 18.91
N PRO A 774 11.80 -15.16 19.19
CA PRO A 774 10.36 -14.96 19.05
C PRO A 774 9.81 -13.88 19.98
N ILE A 775 8.79 -13.17 19.49
CA ILE A 775 8.05 -12.09 20.14
C ILE A 775 8.87 -10.80 20.34
N LEU A 776 9.76 -10.73 21.33
CA LEU A 776 10.47 -9.48 21.63
C LEU A 776 11.56 -9.15 20.61
N GLY A 777 12.16 -10.16 19.96
CA GLY A 777 13.11 -9.96 18.87
C GLY A 777 12.47 -9.44 17.57
N ALA A 778 11.13 -9.39 17.49
CA ALA A 778 10.41 -8.84 16.35
C ALA A 778 10.70 -7.34 16.13
N TYR A 779 11.18 -6.61 17.15
CA TYR A 779 11.63 -5.22 16.98
C TYR A 779 12.63 -5.05 15.83
N SER A 780 13.39 -6.11 15.51
CA SER A 780 14.34 -6.17 14.39
C SER A 780 13.67 -6.03 13.03
N ILE A 781 12.37 -6.35 12.93
CA ILE A 781 11.54 -6.17 11.74
C ILE A 781 11.08 -4.71 11.61
N PHE A 782 10.72 -4.10 12.73
CA PHE A 782 10.09 -2.77 12.78
C PHE A 782 11.07 -1.62 12.92
N THR A 783 12.28 -1.83 13.42
CA THR A 783 13.24 -0.76 13.73
C THR A 783 14.61 -1.03 13.13
N GLN A 784 15.34 0.05 12.80
CA GLN A 784 16.76 0.01 12.49
C GLN A 784 17.43 1.22 13.14
N ASN A 785 18.45 1.01 13.99
CA ASN A 785 19.20 2.11 14.59
C ASN A 785 20.67 1.76 14.81
N GLU A 786 21.58 2.39 14.06
CA GLU A 786 23.04 2.30 14.22
C GLU A 786 23.57 0.89 14.58
N GLY A 787 23.19 -0.11 13.78
CA GLY A 787 23.62 -1.50 13.97
C GLY A 787 22.79 -2.32 14.98
N ASN A 788 21.69 -1.80 15.50
CA ASN A 788 20.68 -2.54 16.24
C ASN A 788 19.32 -2.54 15.50
N PRO A 789 18.87 -3.67 14.93
CA PRO A 789 19.57 -4.96 14.88
C PRO A 789 20.79 -4.94 13.94
N GLY A 790 21.70 -5.90 14.12
CA GLY A 790 22.73 -6.20 13.13
C GLY A 790 22.16 -6.99 11.95
N GLY A 791 22.89 -7.04 10.83
CA GLY A 791 22.42 -7.72 9.61
C GLY A 791 22.06 -9.20 9.81
N ILE A 792 22.86 -9.95 10.59
CA ILE A 792 22.57 -11.35 10.89
C ILE A 792 21.36 -11.54 11.83
N GLU A 793 21.10 -10.57 12.72
CA GLU A 793 19.93 -10.58 13.59
C GLU A 793 18.65 -10.28 12.79
N ARG A 794 18.73 -9.35 11.82
CA ARG A 794 17.65 -9.05 10.87
C ARG A 794 17.31 -10.27 10.00
N GLU A 795 18.32 -10.93 9.43
CA GLU A 795 18.15 -12.15 8.62
C GLU A 795 17.45 -13.27 9.41
N TYR A 796 17.82 -13.43 10.69
CA TYR A 796 17.14 -14.36 11.58
C TYR A 796 15.70 -13.94 11.90
N ALA A 797 15.46 -12.65 12.13
CA ALA A 797 14.11 -12.14 12.35
C ALA A 797 13.19 -12.43 11.15
N GLU A 798 13.66 -12.19 9.94
CA GLU A 798 12.91 -12.49 8.71
C GLU A 798 12.66 -14.00 8.55
N MET A 799 13.61 -14.85 8.95
CA MET A 799 13.44 -16.31 8.91
C MET A 799 12.24 -16.78 9.75
N TRP A 800 12.13 -16.36 11.02
CA TRP A 800 11.08 -16.85 11.92
C TRP A 800 9.80 -16.01 11.89
N PHE A 801 9.87 -14.73 11.50
CA PHE A 801 8.71 -13.82 11.48
C PHE A 801 8.12 -13.64 10.08
N TRP A 802 8.84 -13.94 9.01
CA TRP A 802 8.28 -13.96 7.65
C TRP A 802 8.25 -15.38 7.09
N SER A 803 9.39 -15.96 6.71
CA SER A 803 9.42 -17.24 5.97
C SER A 803 8.72 -18.38 6.73
N HIS A 804 8.99 -18.53 8.02
CA HIS A 804 8.28 -19.50 8.86
C HIS A 804 6.75 -19.31 8.83
N LEU A 805 6.28 -18.06 8.94
CA LEU A 805 4.86 -17.73 9.00
C LEU A 805 4.18 -17.90 7.63
N GLN A 806 4.85 -17.53 6.54
CA GLN A 806 4.37 -17.76 5.18
C GLN A 806 4.19 -19.26 4.93
N GLY A 807 5.21 -20.03 5.31
CA GLY A 807 5.18 -21.48 5.25
C GLY A 807 4.03 -22.11 6.05
N TYR A 808 3.85 -21.64 7.29
CA TYR A 808 2.78 -22.04 8.19
C TYR A 808 1.40 -21.77 7.56
N LYS A 809 1.13 -20.54 7.11
CA LYS A 809 -0.17 -20.17 6.52
C LYS A 809 -0.41 -20.91 5.20
N GLY A 810 0.63 -21.10 4.38
CA GLY A 810 0.56 -21.95 3.18
C GLY A 810 0.14 -23.38 3.49
N ALA A 811 0.75 -24.02 4.49
CA ALA A 811 0.40 -25.37 4.92
C ALA A 811 -1.03 -25.44 5.52
N ALA A 812 -1.39 -24.46 6.36
CA ALA A 812 -2.68 -24.39 7.02
C ALA A 812 -3.84 -24.17 6.02
N HIS A 813 -3.64 -23.34 5.01
CA HIS A 813 -4.65 -23.02 3.99
C HIS A 813 -4.54 -23.87 2.71
N ALA A 814 -3.80 -24.98 2.76
CA ALA A 814 -3.65 -25.91 1.64
C ALA A 814 -3.16 -25.27 0.33
N GLN A 815 -2.18 -24.38 0.47
CA GLN A 815 -1.48 -23.74 -0.65
C GLN A 815 -0.03 -24.26 -0.71
N PRO A 816 0.29 -25.15 -1.66
CA PRO A 816 1.59 -25.83 -1.69
C PRO A 816 2.76 -24.92 -2.08
N ASP A 817 2.52 -23.92 -2.94
CA ASP A 817 3.54 -22.99 -3.43
C ASP A 817 4.03 -22.05 -2.32
N ILE A 818 3.11 -21.44 -1.57
CA ILE A 818 3.40 -20.58 -0.42
C ILE A 818 4.01 -21.40 0.72
N SER A 819 3.51 -22.62 0.96
CA SER A 819 4.12 -23.51 1.96
C SER A 819 5.60 -23.80 1.67
N TRP A 820 5.95 -23.98 0.39
CA TRP A 820 7.30 -24.31 -0.05
C TRP A 820 8.17 -23.10 -0.40
N TRP A 821 7.81 -22.35 -1.45
CA TRP A 821 8.63 -21.30 -2.06
C TRP A 821 8.70 -20.01 -1.25
N TRP A 822 7.64 -19.67 -0.51
CA TRP A 822 7.60 -18.53 0.39
C TRP A 822 8.04 -18.96 1.80
N GLY A 823 7.68 -20.19 2.17
CA GLY A 823 8.03 -20.81 3.45
C GLY A 823 9.39 -21.50 3.50
N THR A 824 9.36 -22.82 3.32
CA THR A 824 10.50 -23.71 3.57
C THR A 824 11.76 -23.32 2.81
N ALA A 825 11.63 -22.99 1.51
CA ALA A 825 12.75 -22.65 0.65
C ALA A 825 13.43 -21.35 1.10
N GLN A 826 12.65 -20.31 1.44
CA GLN A 826 13.20 -19.08 2.00
C GLN A 826 13.86 -19.34 3.34
N GLY A 827 13.20 -20.07 4.26
CA GLY A 827 13.78 -20.41 5.57
C GLY A 827 15.11 -21.16 5.48
N VAL A 828 15.27 -22.06 4.51
CA VAL A 828 16.56 -22.71 4.21
C VAL A 828 17.58 -21.72 3.64
N GLY A 829 17.15 -20.79 2.79
CA GLY A 829 17.95 -19.68 2.29
C GLY A 829 18.45 -18.76 3.40
N ASN A 830 17.58 -18.34 4.33
CA ASN A 830 17.96 -17.54 5.50
C ASN A 830 19.02 -18.27 6.34
N LEU A 831 18.78 -19.54 6.68
CA LEU A 831 19.74 -20.35 7.44
C LEU A 831 21.10 -20.46 6.75
N THR A 832 21.11 -20.55 5.41
CA THR A 832 22.36 -20.56 4.62
C THR A 832 23.10 -19.24 4.76
N ARG A 833 22.42 -18.11 4.57
CA ARG A 833 23.01 -16.77 4.74
C ARG A 833 23.52 -16.53 6.17
N ILE A 834 22.80 -17.01 7.19
CA ILE A 834 23.22 -16.94 8.60
C ILE A 834 24.49 -17.75 8.82
N ARG A 835 24.61 -18.96 8.26
CA ARG A 835 25.83 -19.78 8.35
C ARG A 835 27.03 -19.11 7.67
N ASP A 836 26.82 -18.56 6.47
CA ASP A 836 27.88 -17.89 5.70
C ASP A 836 28.38 -16.62 6.42
N GLU A 837 27.45 -15.79 6.92
CA GLU A 837 27.83 -14.59 7.68
C GLU A 837 28.49 -14.95 9.02
N ALA A 838 28.05 -16.01 9.69
CA ALA A 838 28.70 -16.51 10.90
C ALA A 838 30.15 -16.95 10.64
N GLU A 839 30.42 -17.63 9.53
CA GLU A 839 31.78 -18.01 9.15
C GLU A 839 32.63 -16.78 8.84
N LYS A 840 32.09 -15.81 8.11
CA LYS A 840 32.76 -14.54 7.78
C LYS A 840 33.10 -13.74 9.05
N LEU A 841 32.17 -13.58 9.99
CA LEU A 841 32.42 -12.87 11.25
C LEU A 841 33.50 -13.55 12.09
N ARG A 842 33.50 -14.89 12.18
CA ARG A 842 34.56 -15.66 12.84
C ARG A 842 35.92 -15.47 12.16
N ARG A 843 35.98 -15.48 10.82
CA ARG A 843 37.20 -15.21 10.05
C ARG A 843 37.73 -13.80 10.33
N LEU A 844 36.88 -12.79 10.28
CA LEU A 844 37.26 -11.39 10.56
C LEU A 844 37.82 -11.25 11.99
N LYS A 845 37.22 -11.92 12.97
CA LYS A 845 37.72 -11.93 14.35
C LYS A 845 39.09 -12.61 14.50
N SER A 846 39.32 -13.69 13.76
CA SER A 846 40.64 -14.36 13.73
C SER A 846 41.69 -13.54 12.99
N GLY A 847 41.30 -12.79 11.95
CA GLY A 847 42.19 -11.93 11.17
C GLY A 847 42.58 -10.64 11.91
N SER A 848 41.68 -10.08 12.73
CA SER A 848 41.99 -8.91 13.57
C SER A 848 42.91 -9.22 14.75
N SER A 849 43.09 -10.50 15.10
CA SER A 849 44.08 -10.94 16.09
C SER A 849 45.46 -11.25 15.48
N SER A 850 45.56 -11.37 14.14
CA SER A 850 46.83 -11.40 13.40
C SER A 850 47.10 -10.03 12.78
N GLY A 851 47.66 -9.12 13.58
CA GLY A 851 47.92 -7.73 13.20
C GLY A 851 48.76 -7.57 11.93
N PHE A 852 48.32 -6.64 11.08
CA PHE A 852 49.21 -5.77 10.32
C PHE A 852 49.74 -4.66 11.23
#